data_AF-A0A316I5V7-F1
#
_entry.id   AF-A0A316I5V7-F1
#
_cell.length_a   1.000
_cell.length_b   1.000
_cell.length_c   1.000
_cell.angle_alpha   90.00
_cell.angle_beta   90.00
_cell.angle_gamma   90.00
#
_symmetry.space_group_name_H-M   'P 1'
#
loop_
_entity.id
_entity.type
_entity.pdbx_description
1 polymer ?
#
loop_
_entity_poly.entity_id
_entity_poly.type
_entity_poly.pdbx_seq_one_letter_code
_entity_poly.pdbx_strand_id
1 'polypeptide(L)'
;MEFLLLGSLAARRTGTPLELGGPRQRAVLTMLLLHANEAVSVAQLTEAVWDSPPVSPESNLRTYVAGLRKVLGDRLVTRPGHGYQLVVEPGELDLDAFDDLVRQGEQALADGDVEAAADLFAQALAKWHGTPTAELSAGPLLRAELTRLQERRLTAVERYAKAALELGRLDDVIHRLRRETAQHPLREELWVQLMMALDRSGRRGEALEAYTAARKHMVEQVGVEPGARLRQLQQVILESRAPSPAALNAHRQLPMDIAEFTGPETELRRLCEPGPQTTVVISAIEGMAGVGKTKLAVRAAHQLVPRYPDVQLWADLHGFDADELPADPAAVLESFLRLLGVPGGQIPESLEARAALYRDRLVGKRALVLLDNAAGEDQVRPLLPGSASCLVLITSRRTLLRLDGVKSLFLDVFMPEEAVALLARIAGDDRVHADREAAQRVAELCGHLPIAVALAAKRLARRPQWTVRDLVAQLERGGGHGARGVFDLSYQALPDNQRRLFRLLGLHPGEDVTAESAAALAGLTAYETEDLLETLLDEHLLQQHTPGRYGLHDLLRAYAVEQVMAAEPPPARDLARRRVQDWYVHTAWHAGQQLNPVRKLEIGTADPAVHPRTFAGRDAALLWCDTERANLVAAVRDAAEHGLPEQCWSLAQCLWDFFNLRKHWADWIDTHGVALDAARSVGDRSAEGRMLITLGIGLREIRRHDEAIECYRQALAIFRAIGDRSRQQPVLNNLGIAYMAQGRADDALACYEQSAQISRELGDAHTEAVLLNNIGLLHSDAGRFDAALECYLRSLELRQQVEDPYSKAILLNNIGEVYRNLLDFPKAVSYVDRALETFRAIGDLYGQAEALDNLGLALDGLGDRRGAEKCWLESVTLFEELGEPRADEVRSRL
;
A
#
# COMPACT_ATOMS: atom_id res chain seq x y z
N MET A 1 17.74 21.58 51.45
CA MET A 1 16.32 21.60 51.00
C MET A 1 16.32 21.16 49.55
N GLU A 2 15.17 20.80 49.01
CA GLU A 2 15.03 20.44 47.61
C GLU A 2 13.77 21.11 47.06
N PHE A 3 13.88 21.81 45.94
CA PHE A 3 12.79 22.46 45.22
C PHE A 3 12.61 21.76 43.88
N LEU A 4 11.39 21.31 43.63
CA LEU A 4 11.00 20.57 42.44
C LEU A 4 10.04 21.45 41.63
N LEU A 5 10.53 21.96 40.51
CA LEU A 5 9.84 22.86 39.59
C LEU A 5 9.51 22.18 38.26
N LEU A 6 10.25 21.13 37.87
CA LEU A 6 10.11 20.42 36.60
C LEU A 6 9.00 19.36 36.62
N GLY A 7 7.86 19.70 37.23
CA GLY A 7 6.70 18.85 37.45
C GLY A 7 5.66 19.53 38.34
N SER A 8 4.95 18.77 39.18
CA SER A 8 4.10 19.39 40.22
C SER A 8 4.98 20.09 41.25
N LEU A 9 4.75 21.40 41.45
CA LEU A 9 5.55 22.22 42.38
C LEU A 9 5.59 21.59 43.77
N ALA A 10 6.78 21.21 44.21
CA ALA A 10 7.01 20.66 45.53
C ALA A 10 8.30 21.22 46.14
N ALA A 11 8.36 21.26 47.47
CA ALA A 11 9.60 21.50 48.18
C ALA A 11 9.73 20.48 49.31
N ARG A 12 10.95 20.02 49.57
CA ARG A 12 11.26 19.04 50.60
C ARG A 12 12.35 19.55 51.53
N ARG A 13 12.19 19.25 52.83
CA ARG A 13 13.24 19.42 53.84
C ARG A 13 13.68 18.04 54.28
N THR A 14 14.95 17.69 54.04
CA THR A 14 15.53 16.38 54.40
C THR A 14 14.65 15.20 53.97
N GLY A 15 14.10 15.24 52.74
CA GLY A 15 13.22 14.21 52.19
C GLY A 15 11.72 14.37 52.52
N THR A 16 11.34 15.19 53.51
CA THR A 16 9.94 15.38 53.91
C THR A 16 9.27 16.50 53.08
N PRO A 17 8.10 16.25 52.46
CA PRO A 17 7.34 17.27 51.73
C PRO A 17 6.91 18.45 52.62
N LEU A 18 6.94 19.66 52.05
CA LEU A 18 6.50 20.88 52.71
C LEU A 18 5.13 21.32 52.19
N GLU A 19 4.26 21.78 53.09
CA GLU A 19 2.95 22.35 52.77
C GLU A 19 3.11 23.77 52.21
N LEU A 20 3.04 23.92 50.88
CA LEU A 20 3.29 25.18 50.17
C LEU A 20 2.08 26.13 50.10
N GLY A 21 0.97 25.74 50.71
CA GLY A 21 -0.26 26.52 50.79
C GLY A 21 -1.06 26.55 49.49
N GLY A 22 -1.95 27.53 49.37
CA GLY A 22 -2.93 27.61 48.27
C GLY A 22 -2.35 28.01 46.91
N PRO A 23 -3.14 27.92 45.82
CA PRO A 23 -2.66 28.13 44.44
C PRO A 23 -1.89 29.43 44.20
N ARG A 24 -2.33 30.54 44.80
CA ARG A 24 -1.66 31.85 44.68
C ARG A 24 -0.34 31.95 45.45
N GLN A 25 -0.22 31.26 46.59
CA GLN A 25 1.06 31.14 47.31
C GLN A 25 2.07 30.33 46.50
N ARG A 26 1.61 29.22 45.92
CA ARG A 26 2.40 28.38 45.03
C ARG A 26 2.84 29.15 43.76
N ALA A 27 2.00 30.03 43.21
CA ALA A 27 2.36 30.92 42.10
C ALA A 27 3.46 31.93 42.48
N VAL A 28 3.37 32.57 43.65
CA VAL A 28 4.44 33.45 44.17
C VAL A 28 5.76 32.68 44.30
N LEU A 29 5.71 31.47 44.89
CA LEU A 29 6.90 30.65 45.06
C LEU A 29 7.52 30.23 43.71
N THR A 30 6.68 29.86 42.74
CA THR A 30 7.13 29.48 41.38
C THR A 30 7.87 30.63 40.71
N MET A 31 7.32 31.85 40.79
CA MET A 31 7.98 33.05 40.24
C MET A 31 9.32 33.34 40.93
N LEU A 32 9.40 33.15 42.26
CA LEU A 32 10.65 33.34 43.00
C LEU A 32 11.70 32.25 42.73
N LEU A 33 11.28 31.02 42.38
CA LEU A 33 12.19 29.93 42.01
C LEU A 33 12.70 30.08 40.57
N LEU A 34 11.86 30.59 39.65
CA LEU A 34 12.29 30.92 38.27
C LEU A 34 13.32 32.05 38.25
N HIS A 35 13.31 32.91 39.26
CA HIS A 35 14.28 33.99 39.50
C HIS A 35 15.06 33.73 40.81
N ALA A 36 15.45 32.48 41.05
CA ALA A 36 16.18 32.11 42.25
C ALA A 36 17.42 33.01 42.43
N ASN A 37 17.67 33.43 43.68
CA ASN A 37 18.77 34.33 44.04
C ASN A 37 18.71 35.75 43.43
N GLU A 38 17.63 36.13 42.76
CA GLU A 38 17.37 37.49 42.27
C GLU A 38 16.20 38.15 43.04
N ALA A 39 16.16 39.49 43.04
CA ALA A 39 15.07 40.23 43.68
C ALA A 39 13.90 40.41 42.69
N VAL A 40 12.74 39.84 43.01
CA VAL A 40 11.51 39.98 42.24
C VAL A 40 10.63 41.07 42.85
N SER A 41 10.30 42.09 42.05
CA SER A 41 9.53 43.24 42.52
C SER A 41 8.08 42.88 42.86
N VAL A 42 7.44 43.70 43.69
CA VAL A 42 6.00 43.56 44.03
C VAL A 42 5.11 43.68 42.79
N ALA A 43 5.51 44.52 41.82
CA ALA A 43 4.81 44.66 40.55
C ALA A 43 4.87 43.36 39.72
N GLN A 44 6.06 42.76 39.58
CA GLN A 44 6.23 41.49 38.87
C GLN A 44 5.47 40.35 39.56
N LEU A 45 5.51 40.25 40.90
CA LEU A 45 4.73 39.25 41.62
C LEU A 45 3.22 39.47 41.49
N THR A 46 2.78 40.71 41.33
CA THR A 46 1.36 41.01 41.09
C THR A 46 0.93 40.51 39.72
N GLU A 47 1.71 40.78 38.67
CA GLU A 47 1.45 40.30 37.31
C GLU A 47 1.63 38.78 37.16
N ALA A 48 2.49 38.17 37.98
CA ALA A 48 2.71 36.73 37.99
C ALA A 48 1.55 35.93 38.61
N VAL A 49 0.79 36.52 39.53
CA VAL A 49 -0.23 35.81 40.32
C VAL A 49 -1.66 36.07 39.83
N TRP A 50 -1.93 37.24 39.25
CA TRP A 50 -3.28 37.65 38.90
C TRP A 50 -3.40 38.12 37.44
N ASP A 51 -4.46 37.68 36.75
CA ASP A 51 -4.88 38.26 35.46
C ASP A 51 -5.51 39.65 35.62
N SER A 52 -6.15 39.89 36.77
CA SER A 52 -6.68 41.18 37.16
C SER A 52 -6.40 41.40 38.64
N PRO A 53 -5.52 42.35 39.00
CA PRO A 53 -5.08 42.50 40.38
C PRO A 53 -6.23 42.99 41.27
N PRO A 54 -6.32 42.50 42.52
CA PRO A 54 -7.29 42.98 43.50
C PRO A 54 -6.99 44.43 43.92
N VAL A 55 -7.95 45.10 44.56
CA VAL A 55 -7.87 46.51 44.99
C VAL A 55 -6.59 46.85 45.79
N SER A 56 -6.07 45.89 46.56
CA SER A 56 -4.84 46.05 47.36
C SER A 56 -3.91 44.84 47.18
N PRO A 57 -3.19 44.73 46.05
CA PRO A 57 -2.39 43.54 45.71
C PRO A 57 -1.19 43.37 46.64
N GLU A 58 -0.58 44.46 47.10
CA GLU A 58 0.57 44.42 48.01
C GLU A 58 0.26 43.77 49.36
N SER A 59 -0.93 44.04 49.90
CA SER A 59 -1.38 43.47 51.19
C SER A 59 -1.59 41.95 51.08
N ASN A 60 -2.17 41.51 49.96
CA ASN A 60 -2.37 40.09 49.67
C ASN A 60 -1.03 39.37 49.44
N LEU A 61 -0.09 39.99 48.71
CA LEU A 61 1.26 39.44 48.53
C LEU A 61 2.01 39.30 49.86
N ARG A 62 1.92 40.28 50.77
CA ARG A 62 2.50 40.18 52.12
C ARG A 62 1.94 38.98 52.88
N THR A 63 0.66 38.67 52.73
CA THR A 63 0.02 37.50 53.35
C THR A 63 0.55 36.19 52.75
N TYR A 64 0.70 36.12 51.43
CA TYR A 64 1.26 34.95 50.76
C TYR A 64 2.72 34.71 51.12
N VAL A 65 3.54 35.77 51.09
CA VAL A 65 4.95 35.74 51.50
C VAL A 65 5.09 35.37 52.98
N ALA A 66 4.23 35.89 53.86
CA ALA A 66 4.26 35.50 55.28
C ALA A 66 3.96 34.00 55.47
N GLY A 67 3.02 33.45 54.69
CA GLY A 67 2.74 32.01 54.65
C GLY A 67 3.95 31.19 54.20
N LEU A 68 4.56 31.58 53.07
CA LEU A 68 5.77 30.93 52.56
C LEU A 68 6.95 31.06 53.53
N ARG A 69 7.13 32.20 54.20
CA ARG A 69 8.22 32.44 55.16
C ARG A 69 8.11 31.56 56.40
N LYS A 70 6.90 31.18 56.85
CA LYS A 70 6.72 30.20 57.93
C LYS A 70 7.32 28.84 57.58
N VAL A 71 7.27 28.48 56.31
CA VAL A 71 7.70 27.17 55.81
C VAL A 71 9.16 27.21 55.36
N LEU A 72 9.56 28.24 54.61
CA LEU A 72 10.88 28.38 53.98
C LEU A 72 11.91 29.08 54.89
N GLY A 73 11.48 29.76 55.95
CA GLY A 73 12.35 30.39 56.94
C GLY A 73 13.02 31.68 56.45
N ASP A 74 14.25 31.88 56.90
CA ASP A 74 15.14 33.01 56.58
C ASP A 74 15.56 33.08 55.10
N ARG A 75 15.33 32.02 54.35
CA ARG A 75 15.60 31.94 52.91
C ARG A 75 14.79 32.91 52.06
N LEU A 76 13.60 33.32 52.53
CA LEU A 76 12.74 34.27 51.82
C LEU A 76 12.96 35.70 52.35
N VAL A 77 13.89 36.40 51.70
CA VAL A 77 14.41 37.71 52.13
C VAL A 77 13.59 38.83 51.48
N THR A 78 13.22 39.85 52.27
CA THR A 78 12.68 41.09 51.73
C THR A 78 13.84 42.03 51.38
N ARG A 79 13.93 42.49 50.13
CA ARG A 79 14.95 43.46 49.68
C ARG A 79 14.35 44.87 49.68
N PRO A 80 14.93 45.83 50.44
CA PRO A 80 14.45 47.21 50.45
C PRO A 80 14.41 47.80 49.02
N GLY A 81 13.28 48.36 48.61
CA GLY A 81 13.10 48.98 47.28
C GLY A 81 12.96 48.01 46.09
N HIS A 82 13.19 46.71 46.25
CA HIS A 82 13.30 45.75 45.14
C HIS A 82 12.40 44.50 45.25
N GLY A 83 11.61 44.35 46.32
CA GLY A 83 10.63 43.26 46.47
C GLY A 83 11.14 42.07 47.30
N TYR A 84 10.97 40.84 46.80
CA TYR A 84 11.29 39.61 47.53
C TYR A 84 12.28 38.75 46.76
N GLN A 85 13.19 38.09 47.49
CA GLN A 85 14.19 37.17 46.93
C GLN A 85 14.14 35.86 47.70
N LEU A 86 14.16 34.74 46.97
CA LEU A 86 14.36 33.42 47.55
C LEU A 86 15.82 33.01 47.38
N VAL A 87 16.51 32.76 48.49
CA VAL A 87 17.88 32.25 48.50
C VAL A 87 17.84 30.74 48.30
N VAL A 88 18.45 30.25 47.22
CA VAL A 88 18.56 28.84 46.82
C VAL A 88 20.03 28.46 46.75
N GLU A 89 20.45 27.40 47.45
CA GLU A 89 21.85 26.95 47.42
C GLU A 89 22.08 26.05 46.20
N PRO A 90 23.33 25.94 45.70
CA PRO A 90 23.65 25.07 44.57
C PRO A 90 23.18 23.63 44.77
N GLY A 91 22.49 23.08 43.77
CA GLY A 91 21.97 21.70 43.76
C GLY A 91 20.65 21.51 44.51
N GLU A 92 20.05 22.57 45.06
CA GLU A 92 18.75 22.47 45.73
C GLU A 92 17.55 22.69 44.79
N LEU A 93 17.76 23.16 43.56
CA LEU A 93 16.71 23.37 42.56
C LEU A 93 16.94 22.43 41.37
N ASP A 94 15.91 21.66 41.02
CA ASP A 94 15.94 20.73 39.90
C ASP A 94 16.11 21.42 38.53
N LEU A 95 15.65 22.66 38.39
CA LEU A 95 15.87 23.50 37.22
C LEU A 95 17.38 23.77 36.98
N ASP A 96 18.14 24.11 38.02
CA ASP A 96 19.58 24.34 37.90
C ASP A 96 20.30 23.06 37.45
N ALA A 97 19.89 21.92 38.00
CA ALA A 97 20.45 20.62 37.61
C ALA A 97 20.11 20.25 36.15
N PHE A 98 18.91 20.58 35.67
CA PHE A 98 18.55 20.43 34.26
C PHE A 98 19.42 21.32 33.36
N ASP A 99 19.60 22.59 33.74
CA ASP A 99 20.37 23.57 32.97
C ASP A 99 21.84 23.21 32.87
N ASP A 100 22.42 22.73 33.96
CA ASP A 100 23.80 22.25 33.97
C ASP A 100 24.01 21.03 33.09
N LEU A 101 23.05 20.10 33.03
CA LEU A 101 23.11 18.94 32.15
C LEU A 101 22.94 19.31 30.67
N VAL A 102 22.02 20.23 30.36
CA VAL A 102 21.86 20.75 28.98
C VAL A 102 23.12 21.47 28.52
N ARG A 103 23.70 22.33 29.37
CA ARG A 103 24.95 23.04 29.07
C ARG A 103 26.12 22.08 28.85
N GLN A 104 26.24 21.03 29.65
CA GLN A 104 27.25 19.99 29.47
C GLN A 104 27.01 19.21 28.17
N GLY A 105 25.75 18.90 27.83
CA GLY A 105 25.41 18.22 26.58
C GLY A 105 25.75 19.05 25.34
N GLU A 106 25.48 20.36 25.36
CA GLU A 106 25.88 21.28 24.28
C GLU A 106 27.40 21.40 24.15
N GLN A 107 28.13 21.41 25.27
CA GLN A 107 29.60 21.38 25.26
C GLN A 107 30.14 20.07 24.66
N ALA A 108 29.56 18.92 25.04
CA ALA A 108 29.93 17.63 24.47
C ALA A 108 29.68 17.57 22.94
N LEU A 109 28.57 18.14 22.45
CA LEU A 109 28.35 18.29 21.01
C LEU A 109 29.41 19.17 20.34
N ALA A 110 29.80 20.28 20.98
CA ALA A 110 30.85 21.17 20.46
C ALA A 110 32.22 20.48 20.40
N ASP A 111 32.48 19.58 21.35
CA ASP A 111 33.71 18.78 21.43
C ASP A 111 33.67 17.53 20.53
N GLY A 112 32.54 17.26 19.85
CA GLY A 112 32.34 16.14 18.93
C GLY A 112 32.01 14.80 19.61
N ASP A 113 31.77 14.79 20.93
CA ASP A 113 31.37 13.61 21.69
C ASP A 113 29.84 13.46 21.69
N VAL A 114 29.33 12.90 20.60
CA VAL A 114 27.89 12.71 20.37
C VAL A 114 27.27 11.74 21.38
N GLU A 115 28.02 10.75 21.85
CA GLU A 115 27.56 9.75 22.82
C GLU A 115 27.38 10.39 24.21
N ALA A 116 28.38 11.10 24.71
CA ALA A 116 28.25 11.83 25.97
C ALA A 116 27.13 12.87 25.91
N ALA A 117 26.98 13.58 24.78
CA ALA A 117 25.90 14.54 24.59
C ALA A 117 24.51 13.88 24.68
N ALA A 118 24.28 12.75 24.00
CA ALA A 118 23.01 12.04 24.03
C ALA A 118 22.64 11.61 25.45
N ASP A 119 23.60 11.08 26.21
CA ASP A 119 23.38 10.64 27.59
C ASP A 119 23.11 11.82 28.55
N LEU A 120 23.80 12.95 28.36
CA LEU A 120 23.58 14.17 29.15
C LEU A 120 22.19 14.79 28.88
N PHE A 121 21.74 14.86 27.63
CA PHE A 121 20.39 15.32 27.33
C PHE A 121 19.32 14.35 27.82
N ALA A 122 19.55 13.04 27.75
CA ALA A 122 18.63 12.05 28.30
C ALA A 122 18.47 12.21 29.83
N GLN A 123 19.59 12.41 30.54
CA GLN A 123 19.60 12.69 31.99
C GLN A 123 18.90 14.01 32.32
N ALA A 124 19.10 15.05 31.51
CA ALA A 124 18.40 16.33 31.67
C ALA A 124 16.88 16.14 31.54
N LEU A 125 16.44 15.48 30.47
CA LEU A 125 15.02 15.21 30.23
C LEU A 125 14.39 14.30 31.29
N ALA A 126 15.16 13.42 31.93
CA ALA A 126 14.69 12.59 33.03
C ALA A 126 14.42 13.38 34.33
N LYS A 127 14.90 14.62 34.46
CA LYS A 127 14.54 15.50 35.58
C LYS A 127 13.08 15.99 35.53
N TRP A 128 12.43 15.84 34.38
CA TRP A 128 11.05 16.27 34.19
C TRP A 128 10.07 15.16 34.54
N HIS A 129 9.15 15.45 35.46
CA HIS A 129 8.19 14.48 36.02
C HIS A 129 6.73 14.82 35.67
N GLY A 130 6.50 15.64 34.64
CA GLY A 130 5.17 16.04 34.17
C GLY A 130 5.16 17.45 33.60
N THR A 131 3.98 17.99 33.30
CA THR A 131 3.82 19.39 32.91
C THR A 131 4.06 20.28 34.13
N PRO A 132 5.00 21.24 34.08
CA PRO A 132 5.26 22.11 35.20
C PRO A 132 3.98 22.79 35.65
N THR A 133 3.64 22.58 36.91
CA THR A 133 2.71 23.47 37.62
C THR A 133 1.31 23.61 37.01
N ALA A 134 0.79 22.55 36.35
CA ALA A 134 -0.54 22.53 35.74
C ALA A 134 -1.71 22.88 36.71
N GLU A 135 -1.45 22.85 38.02
CA GLU A 135 -2.36 23.16 39.12
C GLU A 135 -2.38 24.67 39.51
N LEU A 136 -1.55 25.53 38.92
CA LEU A 136 -1.40 26.93 39.34
C LEU A 136 -2.40 27.87 38.67
N SER A 137 -2.96 28.78 39.47
CA SER A 137 -3.59 30.00 38.97
C SER A 137 -2.50 31.04 38.68
N ALA A 138 -2.00 31.07 37.44
CA ALA A 138 -0.90 31.93 37.01
C ALA A 138 -1.39 33.15 36.23
N GLY A 139 -0.92 34.33 36.62
CA GLY A 139 -1.09 35.57 35.86
C GLY A 139 -0.20 35.63 34.61
N PRO A 140 -0.34 36.67 33.78
CA PRO A 140 0.30 36.75 32.46
C PRO A 140 1.82 36.57 32.47
N LEU A 141 2.52 37.20 33.42
CA LEU A 141 3.98 37.14 33.48
C LEU A 141 4.49 35.73 33.82
N LEU A 142 3.85 35.04 34.77
CA LEU A 142 4.23 33.68 35.14
C LEU A 142 3.91 32.68 34.02
N ARG A 143 2.78 32.86 33.31
CA ARG A 143 2.46 32.04 32.14
C ARG A 143 3.52 32.18 31.03
N ALA A 144 4.05 33.38 30.83
CA ALA A 144 5.14 33.61 29.88
C ALA A 144 6.43 32.88 30.29
N GLU A 145 6.82 32.95 31.57
CA GLU A 145 8.02 32.24 32.06
C GLU A 145 7.87 30.71 32.00
N LEU A 146 6.68 30.17 32.34
CA LEU A 146 6.40 28.73 32.21
C LEU A 146 6.43 28.29 30.74
N THR A 147 5.99 29.14 29.82
CA THR A 147 6.10 28.88 28.37
C THR A 147 7.57 28.82 27.94
N ARG A 148 8.41 29.78 28.39
CA ARG A 148 9.86 29.76 28.13
C ARG A 148 10.53 28.51 28.71
N LEU A 149 10.13 28.08 29.90
CA LEU A 149 10.64 26.85 30.51
C LEU A 149 10.27 25.62 29.69
N GLN A 150 9.04 25.54 29.18
CA GLN A 150 8.62 24.45 28.28
C GLN A 150 9.39 24.46 26.96
N GLU A 151 9.67 25.64 26.38
CA GLU A 151 10.48 25.79 25.17
C GLU A 151 11.92 25.27 25.35
N ARG A 152 12.50 25.49 26.54
CA ARG A 152 13.83 24.95 26.89
C ARG A 152 13.82 23.42 26.92
N ARG A 153 12.78 22.80 27.48
CA ARG A 153 12.60 21.33 27.47
C ARG A 153 12.55 20.79 26.05
N LEU A 154 11.73 21.39 25.21
CA LEU A 154 11.54 20.93 23.83
C LEU A 154 12.80 21.09 22.99
N THR A 155 13.57 22.16 23.23
CA THR A 155 14.91 22.31 22.62
C THR A 155 15.84 21.16 23.04
N ALA A 156 15.85 20.78 24.32
CA ALA A 156 16.63 19.63 24.79
C ALA A 156 16.15 18.29 24.18
N VAL A 157 14.84 18.13 23.91
CA VAL A 157 14.30 16.99 23.16
C VAL A 157 14.86 16.95 21.74
N GLU A 158 14.85 18.09 21.03
CA GLU A 158 15.36 18.18 19.65
C GLU A 158 16.87 17.89 19.58
N ARG A 159 17.65 18.35 20.58
CA ARG A 159 19.08 18.07 20.70
C ARG A 159 19.36 16.60 20.97
N TYR A 160 18.65 16.01 21.92
CA TYR A 160 18.71 14.57 22.20
C TYR A 160 18.39 13.75 20.95
N ALA A 161 17.31 14.07 20.27
CA ALA A 161 16.86 13.32 19.11
C ALA A 161 17.85 13.41 17.93
N LYS A 162 18.46 14.58 17.70
CA LYS A 162 19.53 14.72 16.71
C LYS A 162 20.74 13.84 17.04
N ALA A 163 21.22 13.87 18.30
CA ALA A 163 22.35 13.05 18.73
C ALA A 163 22.04 11.54 18.66
N ALA A 164 20.84 11.13 19.10
CA ALA A 164 20.38 9.74 19.04
C ALA A 164 20.25 9.21 17.60
N LEU A 165 19.81 10.06 16.67
CA LEU A 165 19.77 9.75 15.24
C LEU A 165 21.15 9.52 14.62
N GLU A 166 22.15 10.28 15.05
CA GLU A 166 23.55 10.11 14.61
C GLU A 166 24.17 8.82 15.16
N LEU A 167 23.81 8.42 16.39
CA LEU A 167 24.27 7.18 17.02
C LEU A 167 23.48 5.93 16.62
N GLY A 168 22.40 6.06 15.85
CA GLY A 168 21.54 4.94 15.47
C GLY A 168 20.67 4.37 16.61
N ARG A 169 20.45 5.12 17.70
CA ARG A 169 19.58 4.75 18.82
C ARG A 169 18.10 5.00 18.47
N LEU A 170 17.60 4.30 17.44
CA LEU A 170 16.35 4.65 16.74
C LEU A 170 15.07 4.38 17.55
N ASP A 171 14.97 3.29 18.31
CA ASP A 171 13.72 2.95 19.01
C ASP A 171 13.41 3.89 20.18
N ASP A 172 14.42 4.25 20.97
CA ASP A 172 14.27 5.18 22.10
C ASP A 172 13.84 6.58 21.65
N VAL A 173 14.41 7.05 20.53
CA VAL A 173 14.08 8.36 19.96
C VAL A 173 12.68 8.38 19.33
N ILE A 174 12.27 7.30 18.64
CA ILE A 174 10.93 7.20 18.04
C ILE A 174 9.84 7.26 19.12
N HIS A 175 9.97 6.46 20.19
CA HIS A 175 8.98 6.44 21.28
C HIS A 175 8.84 7.82 21.93
N ARG A 176 9.96 8.49 22.19
CA ARG A 176 9.95 9.84 22.75
C ARG A 176 9.32 10.84 21.79
N LEU A 177 9.74 10.88 20.53
CA LEU A 177 9.24 11.84 19.56
C LEU A 177 7.74 11.69 19.29
N ARG A 178 7.18 10.47 19.26
CA ARG A 178 5.72 10.25 19.14
C ARG A 178 4.93 10.92 20.26
N ARG A 179 5.41 10.83 21.50
CA ARG A 179 4.76 11.48 22.65
C ARG A 179 4.82 13.01 22.53
N GLU A 180 5.96 13.53 22.09
CA GLU A 180 6.19 14.97 22.00
C GLU A 180 5.44 15.59 20.80
N THR A 181 5.36 14.92 19.65
CA THR A 181 4.57 15.38 18.49
C THR A 181 3.06 15.34 18.75
N ALA A 182 2.57 14.40 19.57
CA ALA A 182 1.18 14.40 20.00
C ALA A 182 0.84 15.58 20.94
N GLN A 183 1.77 15.99 21.80
CA GLN A 183 1.59 17.12 22.74
C GLN A 183 1.84 18.48 22.08
N HIS A 184 2.74 18.53 21.10
CA HIS A 184 3.18 19.75 20.42
C HIS A 184 3.11 19.59 18.89
N PRO A 185 1.90 19.39 18.33
CA PRO A 185 1.74 19.03 16.91
C PRO A 185 2.14 20.14 15.92
N LEU A 186 2.27 21.39 16.38
CA LEU A 186 2.69 22.53 15.55
C LEU A 186 4.22 22.71 15.46
N ARG A 187 5.00 21.92 16.19
CA ARG A 187 6.48 22.05 16.20
C ARG A 187 7.10 21.16 15.13
N GLU A 188 7.32 21.73 13.94
CA GLU A 188 7.74 20.98 12.74
C GLU A 188 9.02 20.16 12.93
N GLU A 189 10.00 20.66 13.69
CA GLU A 189 11.29 19.98 13.87
C GLU A 189 11.13 18.60 14.53
N LEU A 190 10.17 18.45 15.46
CA LEU A 190 9.89 17.16 16.09
C LEU A 190 9.35 16.15 15.06
N TRP A 191 8.52 16.61 14.12
CA TRP A 191 8.02 15.79 13.01
C TRP A 191 9.13 15.43 12.03
N VAL A 192 10.00 16.39 11.69
CA VAL A 192 11.19 16.15 10.83
C VAL A 192 12.05 15.04 11.44
N GLN A 193 12.39 15.14 12.73
CA GLN A 193 13.22 14.15 13.41
C GLN A 193 12.52 12.79 13.55
N LEU A 194 11.20 12.77 13.76
CA LEU A 194 10.41 11.53 13.83
C LEU A 194 10.40 10.83 12.48
N MET A 195 10.17 11.58 11.40
CA MET A 195 10.20 11.06 10.04
C MET A 195 11.59 10.52 9.66
N MET A 196 12.66 11.22 10.05
CA MET A 196 14.03 10.73 9.84
C MET A 196 14.32 9.45 10.63
N ALA A 197 13.85 9.34 11.87
CA ALA A 197 14.04 8.15 12.70
C ALA A 197 13.28 6.93 12.13
N LEU A 198 12.04 7.15 11.68
CA LEU A 198 11.20 6.13 11.06
C LEU A 198 11.76 5.68 9.70
N ASP A 199 12.24 6.60 8.85
CA ASP A 199 12.88 6.25 7.58
C ASP A 199 14.18 5.44 7.79
N ARG A 200 15.06 5.87 8.71
CA ARG A 200 16.31 5.16 9.02
C ARG A 200 16.11 3.78 9.66
N SER A 201 14.97 3.55 10.33
CA SER A 201 14.61 2.24 10.90
C SER A 201 13.88 1.34 9.89
N GLY A 202 13.76 1.75 8.62
CA GLY A 202 13.07 0.99 7.58
C GLY A 202 11.54 1.12 7.62
N ARG A 203 10.99 1.92 8.54
CA ARG A 203 9.55 2.14 8.77
C ARG A 203 9.03 3.30 7.93
N ARG A 204 9.31 3.28 6.62
CA ARG A 204 9.01 4.39 5.68
C ARG A 204 7.53 4.73 5.56
N GLY A 205 6.66 3.73 5.64
CA GLY A 205 5.20 3.95 5.67
C GLY A 205 4.79 4.82 6.85
N GLU A 206 5.29 4.50 8.04
CA GLU A 206 5.02 5.26 9.26
C GLU A 206 5.65 6.67 9.21
N ALA A 207 6.75 6.87 8.48
CA ALA A 207 7.30 8.20 8.23
C ALA A 207 6.37 9.08 7.36
N LEU A 208 5.74 8.50 6.33
CA LEU A 208 4.76 9.21 5.49
C LEU A 208 3.43 9.42 6.21
N GLU A 209 3.03 8.50 7.09
CA GLU A 209 1.90 8.70 8.00
C GLU A 209 2.17 9.84 8.99
N ALA A 210 3.39 9.92 9.54
CA ALA A 210 3.80 11.02 10.40
C ALA A 210 3.74 12.37 9.67
N TYR A 211 4.15 12.44 8.39
CA TYR A 211 3.94 13.63 7.56
C TYR A 211 2.46 13.97 7.40
N THR A 212 1.64 12.97 7.08
CA THR A 212 0.20 13.15 6.88
C THR A 212 -0.47 13.68 8.16
N ALA A 213 -0.10 13.14 9.32
CA ALA A 213 -0.56 13.61 10.62
C ALA A 213 -0.10 15.04 10.92
N ALA A 214 1.17 15.36 10.67
CA ALA A 214 1.72 16.71 10.84
C ALA A 214 0.97 17.73 9.97
N ARG A 215 0.78 17.43 8.68
CA ARG A 215 0.03 18.26 7.74
C ARG A 215 -1.41 18.49 8.18
N LYS A 216 -2.10 17.43 8.60
CA LYS A 216 -3.47 17.52 9.12
C LYS A 216 -3.53 18.51 10.30
N HIS A 217 -2.64 18.36 11.28
CA HIS A 217 -2.63 19.24 12.44
C HIS A 217 -2.33 20.71 12.09
N MET A 218 -1.40 20.98 11.16
CA MET A 218 -1.05 22.34 10.75
C MET A 218 -2.17 23.03 9.96
N VAL A 219 -2.80 22.30 9.04
CA VAL A 219 -3.93 22.80 8.27
C VAL A 219 -5.15 23.05 9.16
N GLU A 220 -5.46 22.14 10.08
CA GLU A 220 -6.64 22.27 10.95
C GLU A 220 -6.49 23.37 12.01
N GLN A 221 -5.29 23.55 12.58
CA GLN A 221 -5.10 24.47 13.71
C GLN A 221 -4.62 25.87 13.29
N VAL A 222 -3.84 25.98 12.20
CA VAL A 222 -3.21 27.24 11.78
C VAL A 222 -3.56 27.62 10.33
N GLY A 223 -4.16 26.70 9.54
CA GLY A 223 -4.57 26.97 8.16
C GLY A 223 -3.41 27.07 7.18
N VAL A 224 -2.23 26.57 7.55
CA VAL A 224 -1.02 26.63 6.73
C VAL A 224 -0.52 25.23 6.38
N GLU A 225 0.08 25.10 5.19
CA GLU A 225 0.77 23.89 4.77
C GLU A 225 2.12 23.73 5.52
N PRO A 226 2.65 22.50 5.65
CA PRO A 226 3.94 22.25 6.27
C PRO A 226 5.09 23.06 5.65
N GLY A 227 6.04 23.48 6.48
CA GLY A 227 7.24 24.19 6.06
C GLY A 227 8.09 23.44 5.02
N ALA A 228 8.96 24.18 4.33
CA ALA A 228 9.74 23.66 3.21
C ALA A 228 10.61 22.45 3.58
N ARG A 229 11.17 22.42 4.80
CA ARG A 229 12.04 21.32 5.26
C ARG A 229 11.27 20.01 5.47
N LEU A 230 10.06 20.08 6.02
CA LEU A 230 9.20 18.91 6.23
C LEU A 230 8.65 18.40 4.88
N ARG A 231 8.28 19.30 3.96
CA ARG A 231 7.90 18.96 2.57
C ARG A 231 9.06 18.38 1.77
N GLN A 232 10.26 18.93 1.89
CA GLN A 232 11.46 18.39 1.25
C GLN A 232 11.82 17.02 1.79
N LEU A 233 11.68 16.78 3.10
CA LEU A 233 11.90 15.44 3.66
C LEU A 233 10.87 14.45 3.14
N GLN A 234 9.60 14.83 3.05
CA GLN A 234 8.57 14.03 2.40
C GLN A 234 8.93 13.77 0.95
N GLN A 235 9.34 14.79 0.19
CA GLN A 235 9.81 14.64 -1.18
C GLN A 235 11.02 13.73 -1.26
N VAL A 236 12.04 13.85 -0.41
CA VAL A 236 13.21 12.95 -0.42
C VAL A 236 12.79 11.50 -0.11
N ILE A 237 11.88 11.27 0.83
CA ILE A 237 11.33 9.93 1.14
C ILE A 237 10.43 9.43 -0.03
N LEU A 238 9.81 10.33 -0.79
CA LEU A 238 9.02 10.04 -2.00
C LEU A 238 9.83 10.03 -3.31
N GLU A 239 11.02 10.63 -3.37
CA GLU A 239 11.92 10.77 -4.53
C GLU A 239 13.01 9.73 -4.46
N SER A 240 13.32 9.21 -3.27
CA SER A 240 13.81 7.84 -3.14
C SER A 240 12.77 6.79 -3.61
N ARG A 241 11.57 7.22 -4.03
CA ARG A 241 10.59 6.49 -4.86
C ARG A 241 10.59 6.94 -6.35
N ALA A 242 11.36 7.97 -6.75
CA ALA A 242 11.56 8.37 -8.15
C ALA A 242 12.84 7.72 -8.72
N PRO A 243 12.80 7.15 -9.94
CA PRO A 243 13.90 6.35 -10.45
C PRO A 243 15.07 7.24 -10.87
N SER A 244 16.15 7.22 -10.09
CA SER A 244 17.49 7.46 -10.61
C SER A 244 17.78 6.43 -11.72
N PRO A 245 18.27 6.83 -12.91
CA PRO A 245 18.70 5.90 -13.96
C PRO A 245 19.87 5.00 -13.54
N ALA A 246 20.45 5.23 -12.37
CA ALA A 246 21.37 4.32 -11.70
C ALA A 246 20.68 3.66 -10.51
N ALA A 247 20.46 2.35 -10.63
CA ALA A 247 20.04 1.38 -9.60
C ALA A 247 18.56 1.35 -9.15
N LEU A 248 17.65 1.09 -10.10
CA LEU A 248 16.54 0.16 -9.86
C LEU A 248 17.10 -1.22 -9.49
N ASN A 249 17.20 -1.54 -8.20
CA ASN A 249 17.21 -2.92 -7.75
C ASN A 249 15.77 -3.38 -7.48
N ALA A 250 14.88 -3.25 -8.48
CA ALA A 250 13.55 -3.87 -8.52
C ALA A 250 13.65 -5.37 -8.89
N HIS A 251 14.62 -6.04 -8.28
CA HIS A 251 15.14 -7.34 -8.66
C HIS A 251 15.17 -8.28 -7.44
N ARG A 252 14.28 -8.07 -6.46
CA ARG A 252 14.29 -8.77 -5.16
C ARG A 252 12.89 -9.18 -4.72
N GLN A 253 12.26 -10.04 -5.52
CA GLN A 253 10.88 -10.53 -5.31
C GLN A 253 10.80 -11.83 -4.49
N LEU A 254 11.86 -12.19 -3.75
CA LEU A 254 11.82 -13.43 -2.98
C LEU A 254 10.87 -13.31 -1.77
N PRO A 255 10.07 -14.35 -1.47
CA PRO A 255 9.29 -14.41 -0.22
C PRO A 255 10.17 -14.22 1.02
N MET A 256 9.62 -13.77 2.16
CA MET A 256 10.40 -13.57 3.40
C MET A 256 11.20 -14.81 3.80
N ASP A 257 12.43 -14.59 4.29
CA ASP A 257 13.27 -15.68 4.80
C ASP A 257 12.68 -16.26 6.09
N ILE A 258 12.90 -17.56 6.29
CA ILE A 258 12.37 -18.30 7.42
C ILE A 258 13.47 -18.32 8.49
N ALA A 259 13.36 -17.39 9.46
CA ALA A 259 14.33 -17.24 10.55
C ALA A 259 14.57 -18.56 11.33
N GLU A 260 13.55 -19.42 11.41
CA GLU A 260 13.60 -20.72 12.07
C GLU A 260 13.49 -21.90 11.07
N PHE A 261 14.32 -21.95 10.03
CA PHE A 261 14.31 -23.11 9.13
C PHE A 261 14.72 -24.40 9.88
N THR A 262 13.86 -25.41 9.83
CA THR A 262 14.11 -26.81 10.25
C THR A 262 13.70 -27.65 9.07
N GLY A 263 14.61 -27.81 8.12
CA GLY A 263 14.45 -28.75 7.04
C GLY A 263 15.78 -29.45 6.81
N PRO A 264 15.82 -30.40 5.87
CA PRO A 264 16.96 -31.29 5.72
C PRO A 264 18.21 -30.49 5.31
N GLU A 265 19.19 -30.38 6.21
CA GLU A 265 20.40 -29.58 5.96
C GLU A 265 21.23 -30.13 4.80
N THR A 266 21.17 -31.44 4.57
CA THR A 266 21.83 -32.14 3.49
C THR A 266 21.28 -31.70 2.14
N GLU A 267 19.96 -31.61 2.02
CA GLU A 267 19.24 -31.20 0.81
C GLU A 267 19.44 -29.72 0.55
N LEU A 268 19.39 -28.87 1.60
CA LEU A 268 19.70 -27.45 1.51
C LEU A 268 21.15 -27.23 1.03
N ARG A 269 22.11 -27.96 1.60
CA ARG A 269 23.51 -27.89 1.15
C ARG A 269 23.65 -28.30 -0.32
N ARG A 270 22.99 -29.39 -0.74
CA ARG A 270 22.99 -29.85 -2.15
C ARG A 270 22.39 -28.82 -3.10
N LEU A 271 21.32 -28.12 -2.72
CA LEU A 271 20.74 -27.03 -3.52
C LEU A 271 21.68 -25.83 -3.62
N CYS A 272 22.46 -25.58 -2.57
CA CYS A 272 23.42 -24.48 -2.50
C CYS A 272 24.80 -24.83 -3.10
N GLU A 273 25.03 -26.06 -3.56
CA GLU A 273 26.28 -26.45 -4.22
C GLU A 273 26.41 -25.76 -5.60
N PRO A 274 27.59 -25.24 -5.94
CA PRO A 274 27.80 -24.59 -7.23
C PRO A 274 27.59 -25.58 -8.38
N GLY A 275 26.74 -25.21 -9.34
CA GLY A 275 26.51 -25.98 -10.56
C GLY A 275 27.61 -25.78 -11.62
N PRO A 276 27.56 -26.56 -12.72
CA PRO A 276 28.50 -26.41 -13.84
C PRO A 276 28.38 -25.01 -14.48
N GLN A 277 29.51 -24.38 -14.81
CA GLN A 277 29.57 -23.01 -15.34
C GLN A 277 29.15 -22.87 -16.82
N THR A 278 28.77 -23.97 -17.48
CA THR A 278 28.52 -24.01 -18.93
C THR A 278 27.05 -23.95 -19.31
N THR A 279 26.12 -24.21 -18.38
CA THR A 279 24.66 -24.25 -18.64
C THR A 279 23.87 -23.66 -17.48
N VAL A 280 22.64 -23.22 -17.72
CA VAL A 280 21.72 -22.81 -16.64
C VAL A 280 21.58 -23.95 -15.63
N VAL A 281 21.62 -23.62 -14.34
CA VAL A 281 21.38 -24.62 -13.27
C VAL A 281 19.89 -24.63 -12.98
N ILE A 282 19.24 -25.78 -13.20
CA ILE A 282 17.83 -25.98 -12.88
C ILE A 282 17.75 -27.04 -11.79
N SER A 283 17.20 -26.68 -10.64
CA SER A 283 16.99 -27.59 -9.52
C SER A 283 15.50 -27.69 -9.21
N ALA A 284 14.93 -28.89 -9.33
CA ALA A 284 13.53 -29.15 -9.02
C ALA A 284 13.41 -29.80 -7.64
N ILE A 285 12.58 -29.24 -6.76
CA ILE A 285 12.27 -29.75 -5.43
C ILE A 285 10.89 -30.41 -5.53
N GLU A 286 10.87 -31.73 -5.49
CA GLU A 286 9.68 -32.55 -5.73
C GLU A 286 9.22 -33.21 -4.42
N GLY A 287 7.94 -33.53 -4.27
CA GLY A 287 7.44 -34.21 -3.06
C GLY A 287 5.99 -33.91 -2.70
N MET A 288 5.44 -34.62 -1.72
CA MET A 288 4.03 -34.50 -1.33
C MET A 288 3.66 -33.14 -0.70
N ALA A 289 2.37 -32.84 -0.58
CA ALA A 289 1.89 -31.62 0.07
C ALA A 289 2.30 -31.57 1.56
N GLY A 290 2.68 -30.40 2.07
CA GLY A 290 3.06 -30.20 3.48
C GLY A 290 4.44 -30.71 3.90
N VAL A 291 5.22 -31.27 2.97
CA VAL A 291 6.61 -31.73 3.23
C VAL A 291 7.64 -30.60 3.31
N GLY A 292 7.25 -29.36 2.98
CA GLY A 292 8.09 -28.17 3.16
C GLY A 292 8.92 -27.73 1.94
N LYS A 293 8.53 -28.13 0.72
CA LYS A 293 9.24 -27.77 -0.53
C LYS A 293 9.44 -26.28 -0.71
N THR A 294 8.37 -25.49 -0.60
CA THR A 294 8.42 -24.02 -0.67
C THR A 294 9.35 -23.43 0.37
N LYS A 295 9.30 -23.93 1.61
CA LYS A 295 10.18 -23.47 2.70
C LYS A 295 11.65 -23.75 2.42
N LEU A 296 11.96 -24.93 1.89
CA LEU A 296 13.32 -25.30 1.48
C LEU A 296 13.79 -24.43 0.30
N ALA A 297 12.93 -24.21 -0.69
CA ALA A 297 13.24 -23.43 -1.88
C ALA A 297 13.52 -21.96 -1.56
N VAL A 298 12.67 -21.34 -0.72
CA VAL A 298 12.84 -19.95 -0.25
C VAL A 298 14.12 -19.84 0.59
N ARG A 299 14.39 -20.78 1.50
CA ARG A 299 15.62 -20.78 2.29
C ARG A 299 16.88 -20.91 1.42
N ALA A 300 16.86 -21.80 0.43
CA ALA A 300 17.94 -21.97 -0.52
C ALA A 300 18.14 -20.69 -1.36
N ALA A 301 17.04 -20.07 -1.81
CA ALA A 301 17.08 -18.83 -2.55
C ALA A 301 17.78 -17.71 -1.77
N HIS A 302 17.41 -17.49 -0.50
CA HIS A 302 18.05 -16.48 0.36
C HIS A 302 19.55 -16.74 0.59
N GLN A 303 19.98 -18.00 0.73
CA GLN A 303 21.40 -18.34 0.82
C GLN A 303 22.17 -18.10 -0.50
N LEU A 304 21.47 -18.17 -1.63
CA LEU A 304 22.05 -18.04 -2.97
C LEU A 304 22.01 -16.61 -3.51
N VAL A 305 21.19 -15.72 -2.94
CA VAL A 305 21.11 -14.29 -3.30
C VAL A 305 22.48 -13.61 -3.47
N PRO A 306 23.46 -13.78 -2.57
CA PRO A 306 24.78 -13.14 -2.74
C PRO A 306 25.52 -13.53 -4.03
N ARG A 307 25.20 -14.70 -4.61
CA ARG A 307 25.79 -15.18 -5.88
C ARG A 307 25.05 -14.68 -7.12
N TYR A 308 23.78 -14.34 -6.97
CA TYR A 308 22.90 -13.85 -8.04
C TYR A 308 22.24 -12.52 -7.66
N PRO A 309 23.04 -11.45 -7.47
CA PRO A 309 22.53 -10.18 -6.94
C PRO A 309 21.83 -9.32 -8.00
N ASP A 310 21.97 -9.64 -9.28
CA ASP A 310 21.55 -8.76 -10.37
C ASP A 310 20.04 -8.86 -10.62
N VAL A 311 19.44 -10.05 -10.56
CA VAL A 311 18.01 -10.30 -10.79
C VAL A 311 17.47 -11.39 -9.86
N GLN A 312 16.37 -11.17 -9.16
CA GLN A 312 15.64 -12.19 -8.40
C GLN A 312 14.16 -12.11 -8.73
N LEU A 313 13.62 -13.20 -9.26
CA LEU A 313 12.24 -13.33 -9.73
C LEU A 313 11.56 -14.50 -9.00
N TRP A 314 10.29 -14.32 -8.66
CA TRP A 314 9.46 -15.35 -8.05
C TRP A 314 8.08 -15.35 -8.69
N ALA A 315 7.51 -16.54 -8.88
CA ALA A 315 6.12 -16.74 -9.25
C ALA A 315 5.59 -18.02 -8.61
N ASP A 316 4.39 -17.94 -8.02
CA ASP A 316 3.57 -19.12 -7.76
C ASP A 316 2.85 -19.52 -9.05
N LEU A 317 2.92 -20.81 -9.38
CA LEU A 317 2.39 -21.37 -10.62
C LEU A 317 1.04 -22.08 -10.43
N HIS A 318 0.51 -22.12 -9.20
CA HIS A 318 -0.85 -22.60 -8.90
C HIS A 318 -1.19 -23.99 -9.46
N GLY A 319 -0.19 -24.86 -9.53
CA GLY A 319 -0.29 -26.08 -10.33
C GLY A 319 -1.08 -27.23 -9.72
N PHE A 320 -1.42 -27.13 -8.44
CA PHE A 320 -2.17 -28.16 -7.70
C PHE A 320 -3.28 -27.58 -6.83
N ASP A 321 -3.72 -26.37 -7.16
CA ASP A 321 -4.78 -25.69 -6.44
C ASP A 321 -6.11 -26.20 -6.99
N ALA A 322 -7.04 -26.57 -6.11
CA ALA A 322 -8.27 -27.25 -6.50
C ALA A 322 -9.22 -26.34 -7.29
N ASP A 323 -9.10 -25.04 -7.06
CA ASP A 323 -10.06 -24.02 -7.49
C ASP A 323 -9.46 -23.01 -8.51
N GLU A 324 -8.18 -23.17 -8.88
CA GLU A 324 -7.49 -22.32 -9.84
C GLU A 324 -6.89 -23.11 -11.02
N LEU A 325 -6.96 -22.53 -12.21
CA LEU A 325 -6.20 -23.03 -13.36
C LEU A 325 -4.71 -22.73 -13.13
N PRO A 326 -3.79 -23.66 -13.45
CA PRO A 326 -2.37 -23.40 -13.41
C PRO A 326 -2.01 -22.10 -14.14
N ALA A 327 -1.14 -21.29 -13.54
CA ALA A 327 -0.74 -19.99 -14.09
C ALA A 327 -0.29 -20.09 -15.55
N ASP A 328 -0.85 -19.24 -16.42
CA ASP A 328 -0.46 -19.15 -17.83
C ASP A 328 0.99 -18.63 -17.94
N PRO A 329 1.91 -19.40 -18.56
CA PRO A 329 3.29 -18.97 -18.77
C PRO A 329 3.42 -17.63 -19.49
N ALA A 330 2.48 -17.29 -20.39
CA ALA A 330 2.51 -16.01 -21.10
C ALA A 330 2.27 -14.83 -20.15
N ALA A 331 1.36 -14.99 -19.18
CA ALA A 331 1.08 -13.99 -18.15
C ALA A 331 2.24 -13.85 -17.16
N VAL A 332 2.87 -14.96 -16.76
CA VAL A 332 4.06 -14.94 -15.89
C VAL A 332 5.23 -14.24 -16.57
N LEU A 333 5.49 -14.52 -17.85
CA LEU A 333 6.52 -13.83 -18.62
C LEU A 333 6.25 -12.35 -18.78
N GLU A 334 4.99 -11.96 -19.00
CA GLU A 334 4.63 -10.54 -19.06
C GLU A 334 4.97 -9.82 -17.74
N SER A 335 4.65 -10.43 -16.60
CA SER A 335 5.03 -9.91 -15.28
C SER A 335 6.55 -9.78 -15.13
N PHE A 336 7.30 -10.83 -15.47
CA PHE A 336 8.77 -10.81 -15.41
C PHE A 336 9.38 -9.76 -16.34
N LEU A 337 8.86 -9.61 -17.56
CA LEU A 337 9.34 -8.60 -18.52
C LEU A 337 9.11 -7.18 -18.02
N ARG A 338 7.97 -6.91 -17.38
CA ARG A 338 7.71 -5.62 -16.73
C ARG A 338 8.71 -5.36 -15.60
N LEU A 339 8.98 -6.36 -14.75
CA LEU A 339 10.01 -6.28 -13.69
C LEU A 339 11.43 -6.07 -14.24
N LEU A 340 11.70 -6.58 -15.45
CA LEU A 340 12.95 -6.37 -16.17
C LEU A 340 12.98 -5.05 -16.97
N GLY A 341 11.99 -4.16 -16.76
CA GLY A 341 11.95 -2.83 -17.35
C GLY A 341 11.50 -2.79 -18.81
N VAL A 342 10.68 -3.75 -19.26
CA VAL A 342 10.04 -3.70 -20.59
C VAL A 342 8.72 -2.92 -20.49
N PRO A 343 8.55 -1.80 -21.22
CA PRO A 343 7.26 -1.11 -21.30
C PRO A 343 6.16 -2.01 -21.84
N GLY A 344 4.94 -1.91 -21.31
CA GLY A 344 3.83 -2.81 -21.66
C GLY A 344 3.51 -2.88 -23.15
N GLY A 345 3.60 -1.76 -23.88
CA GLY A 345 3.37 -1.73 -25.34
C GLY A 345 4.46 -2.40 -26.18
N GLN A 346 5.62 -2.72 -25.58
CA GLN A 346 6.74 -3.41 -26.23
C GLN A 346 6.77 -4.91 -25.91
N ILE A 347 5.86 -5.41 -25.08
CA ILE A 347 5.77 -6.83 -24.74
C ILE A 347 5.03 -7.55 -25.88
N PRO A 348 5.66 -8.54 -26.55
CA PRO A 348 5.01 -9.26 -27.65
C PRO A 348 3.76 -10.01 -27.21
N GLU A 349 2.84 -10.29 -28.15
CA GLU A 349 1.61 -11.04 -27.85
C GLU A 349 1.86 -12.55 -27.69
N SER A 350 2.74 -13.16 -28.50
CA SER A 350 2.96 -14.60 -28.47
C SER A 350 3.88 -15.05 -27.33
N LEU A 351 3.59 -16.22 -26.77
CA LEU A 351 4.37 -16.85 -25.71
C LEU A 351 5.84 -17.03 -26.13
N GLU A 352 6.08 -17.47 -27.36
CA GLU A 352 7.43 -17.71 -27.89
C GLU A 352 8.23 -16.41 -27.97
N ALA A 353 7.61 -15.32 -28.42
CA ALA A 353 8.27 -14.02 -28.52
C ALA A 353 8.53 -13.39 -27.14
N ARG A 354 7.59 -13.54 -26.19
CA ARG A 354 7.80 -13.15 -24.78
C ARG A 354 8.98 -13.93 -24.16
N ALA A 355 9.03 -15.25 -24.38
CA ALA A 355 10.10 -16.09 -23.86
C ALA A 355 11.47 -15.74 -24.48
N ALA A 356 11.50 -15.39 -25.78
CA ALA A 356 12.72 -14.93 -26.45
C ALA A 356 13.21 -13.60 -25.88
N LEU A 357 12.32 -12.62 -25.71
CA LEU A 357 12.65 -11.33 -25.12
C LEU A 357 13.10 -11.46 -23.65
N TYR A 358 12.48 -12.35 -22.90
CA TYR A 358 12.86 -12.64 -21.52
C TYR A 358 14.28 -13.18 -21.43
N ARG A 359 14.64 -14.13 -22.31
CA ARG A 359 16.02 -14.63 -22.40
C ARG A 359 17.01 -13.54 -22.79
N ASP A 360 16.66 -12.69 -23.74
CA ASP A 360 17.48 -11.55 -24.17
C ASP A 360 17.76 -10.58 -23.01
N ARG A 361 16.74 -10.21 -22.22
CA ARG A 361 16.89 -9.31 -21.06
C ARG A 361 17.71 -9.88 -19.91
N LEU A 362 17.95 -11.19 -19.89
CA LEU A 362 18.77 -11.88 -18.89
C LEU A 362 20.20 -12.17 -19.38
N VAL A 363 20.53 -11.86 -20.64
CA VAL A 363 21.90 -11.99 -21.15
C VAL A 363 22.85 -11.13 -20.30
N GLY A 364 23.94 -11.72 -19.84
CA GLY A 364 24.97 -11.04 -19.03
C GLY A 364 24.59 -10.74 -17.58
N LYS A 365 23.37 -11.10 -17.14
CA LYS A 365 22.91 -10.90 -15.76
C LYS A 365 23.03 -12.18 -14.92
N ARG A 366 23.34 -12.06 -13.64
CA ARG A 366 23.26 -13.16 -12.68
C ARG A 366 21.89 -13.16 -12.01
N ALA A 367 21.02 -14.04 -12.48
CA ALA A 367 19.63 -14.12 -12.08
C ALA A 367 19.31 -15.36 -11.25
N LEU A 368 18.45 -15.22 -10.25
CA LEU A 368 17.80 -16.31 -9.52
C LEU A 368 16.30 -16.27 -9.78
N VAL A 369 15.74 -17.39 -10.25
CA VAL A 369 14.31 -17.51 -10.56
C VAL A 369 13.72 -18.63 -9.70
N LEU A 370 12.73 -18.32 -8.87
CA LEU A 370 12.01 -19.30 -8.05
C LEU A 370 10.58 -19.49 -8.60
N LEU A 371 10.30 -20.70 -9.10
CA LEU A 371 9.00 -21.09 -9.65
C LEU A 371 8.34 -22.06 -8.67
N ASP A 372 7.38 -21.57 -7.88
CA ASP A 372 6.72 -22.36 -6.84
C ASP A 372 5.48 -23.07 -7.39
N ASN A 373 5.15 -24.25 -6.85
CA ASN A 373 3.92 -25.00 -7.14
C ASN A 373 3.67 -25.33 -8.64
N ALA A 374 4.69 -25.70 -9.41
CA ALA A 374 4.55 -25.99 -10.84
C ALA A 374 3.67 -27.22 -11.15
N ALA A 375 2.66 -27.08 -12.02
CA ALA A 375 1.75 -28.17 -12.41
C ALA A 375 2.42 -29.25 -13.29
N GLY A 376 3.38 -28.80 -14.11
CA GLY A 376 4.04 -29.61 -15.12
C GLY A 376 5.04 -28.83 -15.95
N GLU A 377 5.71 -29.53 -16.86
CA GLU A 377 6.87 -29.01 -17.60
C GLU A 377 6.51 -27.99 -18.67
N ASP A 378 5.35 -28.14 -19.31
CA ASP A 378 4.86 -27.20 -20.33
C ASP A 378 4.67 -25.79 -19.75
N GLN A 379 4.39 -25.70 -18.45
CA GLN A 379 4.26 -24.46 -17.71
C GLN A 379 5.62 -23.81 -17.43
N VAL A 380 6.62 -24.62 -17.09
CA VAL A 380 7.94 -24.16 -16.66
C VAL A 380 8.85 -23.83 -17.84
N ARG A 381 8.79 -24.61 -18.92
CA ARG A 381 9.74 -24.54 -20.05
C ARG A 381 9.86 -23.14 -20.68
N PRO A 382 8.78 -22.35 -20.88
CA PRO A 382 8.88 -21.00 -21.41
C PRO A 382 9.58 -20.01 -20.46
N LEU A 383 9.58 -20.30 -19.15
CA LEU A 383 10.09 -19.44 -18.07
C LEU A 383 11.59 -19.65 -17.80
N LEU A 384 12.22 -20.59 -18.51
CA LEU A 384 13.63 -20.92 -18.31
C LEU A 384 14.55 -19.89 -19.02
N PRO A 385 15.54 -19.34 -18.31
CA PRO A 385 16.55 -18.46 -18.90
C PRO A 385 17.56 -19.27 -19.72
N GLY A 386 18.22 -18.61 -20.67
CA GLY A 386 19.19 -19.25 -21.57
C GLY A 386 20.65 -19.20 -21.10
N SER A 387 20.96 -18.48 -20.02
CA SER A 387 22.35 -18.20 -19.60
C SER A 387 22.81 -19.07 -18.43
N ALA A 388 24.06 -19.52 -18.47
CA ALA A 388 24.72 -20.24 -17.36
C ALA A 388 24.97 -19.38 -16.11
N SER A 389 24.83 -18.06 -16.23
CA SER A 389 24.84 -17.11 -15.10
C SER A 389 23.55 -17.14 -14.28
N CYS A 390 22.53 -17.91 -14.70
CA CYS A 390 21.23 -17.97 -14.05
C CYS A 390 21.02 -19.29 -13.28
N LEU A 391 20.25 -19.20 -12.20
CA LEU A 391 19.77 -20.34 -11.41
C LEU A 391 18.23 -20.35 -11.42
N VAL A 392 17.64 -21.52 -11.64
CA VAL A 392 16.19 -21.75 -11.50
C VAL A 392 15.93 -22.78 -10.41
N LEU A 393 15.14 -22.40 -9.41
CA LEU A 393 14.59 -23.28 -8.39
C LEU A 393 13.11 -23.53 -8.73
N ILE A 394 12.70 -24.78 -8.81
CA ILE A 394 11.31 -25.16 -9.10
C ILE A 394 10.79 -25.97 -7.93
N THR A 395 9.56 -25.74 -7.46
CA THR A 395 8.88 -26.70 -6.59
C THR A 395 7.70 -27.34 -7.33
N SER A 396 7.47 -28.64 -7.12
CA SER A 396 6.31 -29.33 -7.70
C SER A 396 5.90 -30.53 -6.86
N ARG A 397 4.63 -30.95 -6.98
CA ARG A 397 4.15 -32.24 -6.45
C ARG A 397 4.33 -33.39 -7.45
N ARG A 398 4.75 -33.10 -8.69
CA ARG A 398 5.03 -34.09 -9.75
C ARG A 398 6.50 -34.08 -10.12
N THR A 399 6.96 -35.20 -10.69
CA THR A 399 8.32 -35.32 -11.23
C THR A 399 8.40 -34.73 -12.64
N LEU A 400 9.40 -33.87 -12.86
CA LEU A 400 9.58 -33.11 -14.10
C LEU A 400 10.62 -33.79 -15.03
N LEU A 401 10.30 -35.01 -15.49
CA LEU A 401 11.20 -35.92 -16.22
C LEU A 401 11.64 -35.47 -17.63
N ARG A 402 10.87 -34.64 -18.34
CA ARG A 402 11.14 -34.22 -19.74
C ARG A 402 11.76 -32.81 -19.82
N LEU A 403 12.17 -32.22 -18.69
CA LEU A 403 13.03 -31.05 -18.66
C LEU A 403 14.51 -31.47 -18.69
N ASP A 404 15.24 -31.01 -19.70
CA ASP A 404 16.66 -31.33 -19.87
C ASP A 404 17.53 -30.58 -18.84
N GLY A 405 18.50 -31.28 -18.24
CA GLY A 405 19.48 -30.68 -17.32
C GLY A 405 18.98 -30.38 -15.91
N VAL A 406 17.79 -30.87 -15.53
CA VAL A 406 17.22 -30.69 -14.19
C VAL A 406 17.89 -31.58 -13.16
N LYS A 407 18.33 -30.98 -12.06
CA LYS A 407 18.72 -31.69 -10.84
C LYS A 407 17.47 -31.84 -9.96
N SER A 408 16.80 -32.99 -10.04
CA SER A 408 15.66 -33.28 -9.15
C SER A 408 16.14 -33.66 -7.76
N LEU A 409 15.56 -33.01 -6.76
CA LEU A 409 15.69 -33.29 -5.35
C LEU A 409 14.31 -33.68 -4.84
N PHE A 410 14.16 -34.94 -4.47
CA PHE A 410 12.93 -35.44 -3.88
C PHE A 410 12.96 -35.18 -2.37
N LEU A 411 12.00 -34.38 -1.89
CA LEU A 411 11.77 -34.08 -0.49
C LEU A 411 10.69 -35.02 0.05
N ASP A 412 11.12 -35.98 0.86
CA ASP A 412 10.24 -36.92 1.56
C ASP A 412 9.86 -36.40 2.95
N VAL A 413 8.91 -37.06 3.62
CA VAL A 413 8.63 -36.81 5.04
C VAL A 413 9.90 -36.91 5.86
N PHE A 414 9.96 -36.23 7.01
CA PHE A 414 11.17 -36.23 7.82
C PHE A 414 11.59 -37.63 8.22
N MET A 415 12.90 -37.85 8.21
CA MET A 415 13.44 -39.02 8.88
C MET A 415 13.08 -38.96 10.37
N PRO A 416 12.91 -40.10 11.06
CA PRO A 416 12.52 -40.10 12.47
C PRO A 416 13.39 -39.19 13.35
N GLU A 417 14.69 -39.13 13.06
CA GLU A 417 15.62 -38.27 13.80
C GLU A 417 15.42 -36.78 13.51
N GLU A 418 15.08 -36.39 12.28
CA GLU A 418 14.79 -35.00 11.91
C GLU A 418 13.49 -34.51 12.54
N ALA A 419 12.47 -35.37 12.60
CA ALA A 419 11.21 -35.08 13.29
C ALA A 419 11.42 -34.92 14.81
N VAL A 420 12.22 -35.79 15.43
CA VAL A 420 12.58 -35.66 16.86
C VAL A 420 13.43 -34.41 17.09
N ALA A 421 14.35 -34.07 16.20
CA ALA A 421 15.15 -32.85 16.28
C ALA A 421 14.29 -31.58 16.19
N LEU A 422 13.29 -31.55 15.29
CA LEU A 422 12.31 -30.46 15.22
C LEU A 422 11.51 -30.37 16.53
N LEU A 423 11.06 -31.51 17.06
CA LEU A 423 10.34 -31.58 18.33
C LEU A 423 11.19 -31.03 19.48
N ALA A 424 12.47 -31.40 19.56
CA ALA A 424 13.43 -30.93 20.57
C ALA A 424 13.69 -29.43 20.46
N ARG A 425 13.95 -28.93 19.25
CA ARG A 425 14.27 -27.51 19.03
C ARG A 425 13.13 -26.58 19.46
N ILE A 426 11.88 -27.03 19.27
CA ILE A 426 10.70 -26.24 19.60
C ILE A 426 10.26 -26.44 21.05
N ALA A 427 10.18 -27.68 21.53
CA ALA A 427 9.62 -28.00 22.85
C ALA A 427 10.64 -27.97 24.00
N GLY A 428 11.93 -27.88 23.67
CA GLY A 428 13.06 -27.92 24.59
C GLY A 428 13.79 -29.27 24.54
N ASP A 429 15.11 -29.20 24.37
CA ASP A 429 16.01 -30.36 24.19
C ASP A 429 15.96 -31.31 25.39
N ASP A 430 16.02 -30.75 26.61
CA ASP A 430 15.97 -31.51 27.88
C ASP A 430 14.72 -32.40 27.99
N ARG A 431 13.57 -31.90 27.54
CA ARG A 431 12.28 -32.61 27.66
C ARG A 431 12.16 -33.75 26.67
N VAL A 432 12.68 -33.55 25.46
CA VAL A 432 12.67 -34.55 24.40
C VAL A 432 13.72 -35.62 24.66
N HIS A 433 14.88 -35.25 25.22
CA HIS A 433 15.91 -36.20 25.63
C HIS A 433 15.54 -37.01 26.88
N ALA A 434 14.76 -36.45 27.81
CA ALA A 434 14.27 -37.18 28.98
C ALA A 434 13.42 -38.42 28.61
N ASP A 435 12.75 -38.41 27.46
CA ASP A 435 11.99 -39.57 26.95
C ASP A 435 12.00 -39.62 25.41
N ARG A 436 13.14 -40.07 24.87
CA ARG A 436 13.35 -40.15 23.42
C ARG A 436 12.41 -41.15 22.73
N GLU A 437 12.02 -42.22 23.42
CA GLU A 437 11.07 -43.22 22.88
C GLU A 437 9.68 -42.59 22.69
N ALA A 438 9.18 -41.86 23.69
CA ALA A 438 7.93 -41.13 23.56
C ALA A 438 8.00 -40.05 22.46
N ALA A 439 9.16 -39.41 22.28
CA ALA A 439 9.36 -38.41 21.23
C ALA A 439 9.32 -39.03 19.82
N GLN A 440 9.93 -40.19 19.63
CA GLN A 440 9.81 -40.96 18.38
C GLN A 440 8.35 -41.33 18.11
N ARG A 441 7.62 -41.75 19.15
CA ARG A 441 6.19 -42.06 19.02
C ARG A 441 5.36 -40.85 18.61
N VAL A 442 5.64 -39.65 19.13
CA VAL A 442 5.00 -38.41 18.67
C VAL A 442 5.28 -38.17 17.18
N ALA A 443 6.53 -38.34 16.73
CA ALA A 443 6.89 -38.19 15.33
C ALA A 443 6.14 -39.16 14.40
N GLU A 444 6.02 -40.43 14.80
CA GLU A 444 5.23 -41.45 14.09
C GLU A 444 3.75 -41.07 14.00
N LEU A 445 3.15 -40.63 15.12
CA LEU A 445 1.75 -40.20 15.15
C LEU A 445 1.49 -38.98 14.27
N CYS A 446 2.48 -38.10 14.10
CA CYS A 446 2.44 -36.98 13.17
C CYS A 446 2.63 -37.39 11.70
N GLY A 447 2.88 -38.69 11.42
CA GLY A 447 3.24 -39.19 10.09
C GLY A 447 4.55 -38.61 9.57
N HIS A 448 5.43 -38.18 10.47
CA HIS A 448 6.68 -37.47 10.17
C HIS A 448 6.53 -36.21 9.29
N LEU A 449 5.33 -35.64 9.22
CA LEU A 449 5.08 -34.41 8.47
C LEU A 449 5.59 -33.19 9.25
N PRO A 450 6.44 -32.33 8.65
CA PRO A 450 7.04 -31.19 9.35
C PRO A 450 6.02 -30.26 10.04
N ILE A 451 4.89 -29.98 9.37
CA ILE A 451 3.82 -29.13 9.91
C ILE A 451 3.14 -29.77 11.13
N ALA A 452 2.89 -31.08 11.09
CA ALA A 452 2.25 -31.81 12.18
C ALA A 452 3.18 -31.94 13.39
N VAL A 453 4.45 -32.25 13.14
CA VAL A 453 5.49 -32.30 14.19
C VAL A 453 5.66 -30.92 14.83
N ALA A 454 5.71 -29.84 14.05
CA ALA A 454 5.81 -28.48 14.58
C ALA A 454 4.61 -28.13 15.49
N LEU A 455 3.38 -28.42 15.07
CA LEU A 455 2.19 -28.18 15.90
C LEU A 455 2.22 -28.97 17.20
N ALA A 456 2.55 -30.26 17.14
CA ALA A 456 2.68 -31.12 18.32
C ALA A 456 3.77 -30.60 19.28
N ALA A 457 4.91 -30.17 18.74
CA ALA A 457 6.03 -29.64 19.52
C ALA A 457 5.68 -28.33 20.22
N LYS A 458 5.06 -27.38 19.52
CA LYS A 458 4.68 -26.08 20.09
C LYS A 458 3.64 -26.24 21.19
N ARG A 459 2.73 -27.20 21.03
CA ARG A 459 1.77 -27.55 22.08
C ARG A 459 2.46 -28.09 23.33
N LEU A 460 3.48 -28.94 23.17
CA LEU A 460 4.29 -29.40 24.29
C LEU A 460 5.03 -28.24 24.97
N ALA A 461 5.59 -27.32 24.17
CA ALA A 461 6.30 -26.12 24.66
C ALA A 461 5.39 -25.23 25.54
N ARG A 462 4.16 -24.96 25.09
CA ARG A 462 3.16 -24.15 25.82
C ARG A 462 2.61 -24.81 27.10
N ARG A 463 2.88 -26.10 27.33
CA ARG A 463 2.42 -26.85 28.51
C ARG A 463 3.60 -27.44 29.29
N PRO A 464 4.23 -26.64 30.18
CA PRO A 464 5.41 -27.08 30.92
C PRO A 464 5.17 -28.32 31.79
N GLN A 465 3.93 -28.51 32.26
CA GLN A 465 3.54 -29.63 33.11
C GLN A 465 3.31 -30.94 32.34
N TRP A 466 3.19 -30.90 31.01
CA TRP A 466 2.99 -32.10 30.20
C TRP A 466 4.33 -32.80 29.97
N THR A 467 4.36 -34.12 30.04
CA THR A 467 5.46 -34.93 29.53
C THR A 467 5.25 -35.26 28.05
N VAL A 468 6.28 -35.78 27.38
CA VAL A 468 6.15 -36.28 26.01
C VAL A 468 5.13 -37.43 25.95
N ARG A 469 5.06 -38.28 26.98
CA ARG A 469 4.06 -39.35 27.08
C ARG A 469 2.63 -38.83 27.20
N ASP A 470 2.42 -37.72 27.91
CA ASP A 470 1.10 -37.10 27.99
C ASP A 470 0.64 -36.63 26.60
N LEU A 471 1.56 -36.10 25.78
CA LEU A 471 1.25 -35.71 24.40
C LEU A 471 0.91 -36.94 23.54
N VAL A 472 1.66 -38.05 23.65
CA VAL A 472 1.35 -39.32 22.97
C VAL A 472 -0.07 -39.77 23.31
N ALA A 473 -0.41 -39.84 24.60
CA ALA A 473 -1.72 -40.28 25.04
C ALA A 473 -2.87 -39.41 24.51
N GLN A 474 -2.64 -38.10 24.36
CA GLN A 474 -3.63 -37.18 23.80
C GLN A 474 -3.80 -37.35 22.28
N LEU A 475 -2.70 -37.55 21.55
CA LEU A 475 -2.75 -37.82 20.11
C LEU A 475 -3.45 -39.15 19.80
N GLU A 476 -3.19 -40.19 20.60
CA GLU A 476 -3.84 -41.50 20.43
C GLU A 476 -5.34 -41.46 20.76
N ARG A 477 -5.76 -40.69 21.78
CA ARG A 477 -7.19 -40.45 22.06
C ARG A 477 -7.90 -39.69 20.94
N GLY A 478 -7.17 -38.86 20.18
CA GLY A 478 -7.67 -38.15 19.01
C GLY A 478 -7.92 -39.06 17.79
N GLY A 479 -7.53 -40.33 17.85
CA GLY A 479 -7.94 -41.36 16.87
C GLY A 479 -7.32 -41.25 15.47
N GLY A 480 -6.34 -40.38 15.24
CA GLY A 480 -5.75 -40.15 13.93
C GLY A 480 -4.24 -40.41 13.87
N HIS A 481 -3.79 -41.12 12.84
CA HIS A 481 -2.38 -41.12 12.41
C HIS A 481 -2.18 -40.09 11.29
N GLY A 482 -1.04 -39.40 11.30
CA GLY A 482 -0.72 -38.34 10.34
C GLY A 482 -1.17 -36.95 10.82
N ALA A 483 -1.21 -35.98 9.90
CA ALA A 483 -1.47 -34.58 10.23
C ALA A 483 -2.84 -34.34 10.91
N ARG A 484 -3.86 -35.14 10.57
CA ARG A 484 -5.24 -34.96 11.05
C ARG A 484 -5.37 -35.06 12.57
N GLY A 485 -4.73 -36.05 13.21
CA GLY A 485 -4.84 -36.24 14.67
C GLY A 485 -4.25 -35.05 15.44
N VAL A 486 -3.16 -34.46 14.94
CA VAL A 486 -2.57 -33.26 15.52
C VAL A 486 -3.47 -32.04 15.28
N PHE A 487 -4.04 -31.91 14.08
CA PHE A 487 -4.97 -30.81 13.77
C PHE A 487 -6.21 -30.85 14.66
N ASP A 488 -6.84 -32.02 14.83
CA ASP A 488 -7.98 -32.22 15.74
C ASP A 488 -7.62 -31.82 17.17
N LEU A 489 -6.45 -32.27 17.65
CA LEU A 489 -6.00 -31.94 18.98
C LEU A 489 -5.78 -30.41 19.16
N SER A 490 -5.12 -29.75 18.20
CA SER A 490 -4.89 -28.30 18.14
C SER A 490 -6.20 -27.50 18.07
N TYR A 491 -7.08 -27.88 17.16
CA TYR A 491 -8.38 -27.26 16.97
C TYR A 491 -9.28 -27.39 18.21
N GLN A 492 -9.38 -28.57 18.83
CA GLN A 492 -10.20 -28.77 20.03
C GLN A 492 -9.70 -27.99 21.26
N ALA A 493 -8.42 -27.56 21.26
CA ALA A 493 -7.86 -26.76 22.35
C ALA A 493 -8.27 -25.29 22.30
N LEU A 494 -8.71 -24.81 21.14
CA LEU A 494 -9.09 -23.43 20.94
C LEU A 494 -10.41 -23.09 21.67
N PRO A 495 -10.55 -21.87 22.20
CA PRO A 495 -11.84 -21.40 22.67
C PRO A 495 -12.86 -21.31 21.51
N ASP A 496 -14.16 -21.28 21.85
CA ASP A 496 -15.24 -21.42 20.85
C ASP A 496 -15.18 -20.39 19.72
N ASN A 497 -14.85 -19.13 20.05
CA ASN A 497 -14.77 -18.04 19.08
C ASN A 497 -13.63 -18.25 18.07
N GLN A 498 -12.44 -18.66 18.54
CA GLN A 498 -11.30 -18.98 17.68
C GLN A 498 -11.55 -20.21 16.83
N ARG A 499 -12.19 -21.26 17.39
CA ARG A 499 -12.61 -22.43 16.59
C ARG A 499 -13.55 -22.02 15.48
N ARG A 500 -14.55 -21.18 15.79
CA ARG A 500 -15.50 -20.69 14.79
C ARG A 500 -14.79 -19.89 13.70
N LEU A 501 -13.92 -18.95 14.06
CA LEU A 501 -13.16 -18.18 13.07
C LEU A 501 -12.30 -19.10 12.20
N PHE A 502 -11.53 -20.01 12.78
CA PHE A 502 -10.70 -20.96 12.04
C PHE A 502 -11.50 -21.77 11.01
N ARG A 503 -12.67 -22.29 11.37
CA ARG A 503 -13.58 -22.98 10.44
C ARG A 503 -14.02 -22.06 9.31
N LEU A 504 -14.49 -20.86 9.65
CA LEU A 504 -15.01 -19.91 8.69
C LEU A 504 -13.95 -19.47 7.68
N LEU A 505 -12.68 -19.32 8.09
CA LEU A 505 -11.57 -19.02 7.17
C LEU A 505 -11.43 -20.03 6.02
N GLY A 506 -11.90 -21.28 6.20
CA GLY A 506 -11.99 -22.26 5.12
C GLY A 506 -12.98 -21.89 4.00
N LEU A 507 -13.90 -20.95 4.23
CA LEU A 507 -14.83 -20.40 3.24
C LEU A 507 -14.32 -19.12 2.56
N HIS A 508 -13.13 -18.63 2.92
CA HIS A 508 -12.57 -17.43 2.31
C HIS A 508 -12.06 -17.73 0.88
N PRO A 509 -12.42 -16.92 -0.13
CA PRO A 509 -12.07 -17.21 -1.52
C PRO A 509 -10.57 -17.11 -1.82
N GLY A 510 -9.87 -16.19 -1.15
CA GLY A 510 -8.44 -15.96 -1.34
C GLY A 510 -7.51 -16.87 -0.50
N GLU A 511 -6.24 -16.91 -0.90
CA GLU A 511 -5.16 -17.68 -0.25
C GLU A 511 -4.77 -17.12 1.13
N ASP A 512 -4.89 -15.80 1.28
CA ASP A 512 -4.71 -15.08 2.53
C ASP A 512 -5.89 -14.16 2.84
N VAL A 513 -5.93 -13.70 4.09
CA VAL A 513 -6.95 -12.80 4.63
C VAL A 513 -6.31 -11.64 5.36
N THR A 514 -6.98 -10.50 5.31
CA THR A 514 -6.78 -9.40 6.26
C THR A 514 -7.78 -9.51 7.41
N ALA A 515 -7.53 -8.81 8.52
CA ALA A 515 -8.49 -8.71 9.61
C ALA A 515 -9.86 -8.21 9.15
N GLU A 516 -9.90 -7.26 8.20
CA GLU A 516 -11.15 -6.70 7.65
C GLU A 516 -11.95 -7.75 6.86
N SER A 517 -11.30 -8.49 5.95
CA SER A 517 -11.95 -9.55 5.15
C SER A 517 -12.42 -10.73 6.01
N ALA A 518 -11.64 -11.13 7.02
CA ALA A 518 -11.99 -12.17 7.97
C ALA A 518 -13.13 -11.73 8.91
N ALA A 519 -13.19 -10.44 9.26
CA ALA A 519 -14.25 -9.87 10.09
C ALA A 519 -15.60 -9.92 9.37
N ALA A 520 -15.62 -9.56 8.08
CA ALA A 520 -16.81 -9.70 7.25
C ALA A 520 -17.32 -11.16 7.22
N LEU A 521 -16.41 -12.10 7.00
CA LEU A 521 -16.71 -13.54 6.99
C LEU A 521 -17.28 -14.03 8.33
N ALA A 522 -16.72 -13.57 9.45
CA ALA A 522 -17.14 -13.97 10.79
C ALA A 522 -18.39 -13.25 11.31
N GLY A 523 -18.72 -12.08 10.74
CA GLY A 523 -19.72 -11.15 11.25
C GLY A 523 -19.27 -10.45 12.54
N LEU A 524 -18.01 -10.04 12.60
CA LEU A 524 -17.36 -9.39 13.74
C LEU A 524 -16.78 -8.04 13.32
N THR A 525 -16.21 -7.28 14.27
CA THR A 525 -15.41 -6.10 13.92
C THR A 525 -13.98 -6.48 13.53
N ALA A 526 -13.30 -5.60 12.77
CA ALA A 526 -11.90 -5.82 12.39
C ALA A 526 -10.98 -5.96 13.60
N TYR A 527 -11.17 -5.14 14.64
CA TYR A 527 -10.40 -5.18 15.88
C TYR A 527 -10.55 -6.51 16.62
N GLU A 528 -11.80 -6.96 16.85
CA GLU A 528 -12.03 -8.26 17.51
C GLU A 528 -11.49 -9.43 16.69
N THR A 529 -11.54 -9.32 15.37
CA THR A 529 -11.05 -10.39 14.48
C THR A 529 -9.52 -10.43 14.45
N GLU A 530 -8.84 -9.28 14.50
CA GLU A 530 -7.39 -9.20 14.57
C GLU A 530 -6.87 -9.92 15.82
N ASP A 531 -7.45 -9.69 17.00
CA ASP A 531 -7.09 -10.40 18.23
C ASP A 531 -7.26 -11.93 18.10
N LEU A 532 -8.32 -12.39 17.43
CA LEU A 532 -8.55 -13.82 17.18
C LEU A 532 -7.56 -14.40 16.16
N LEU A 533 -7.20 -13.65 15.12
CA LEU A 533 -6.21 -14.05 14.12
C LEU A 533 -4.82 -14.14 14.73
N GLU A 534 -4.43 -13.18 15.57
CA GLU A 534 -3.17 -13.21 16.32
C GLU A 534 -3.12 -14.42 17.26
N THR A 535 -4.23 -14.74 17.94
CA THR A 535 -4.30 -15.96 18.75
C THR A 535 -4.14 -17.24 17.91
N LEU A 536 -4.75 -17.29 16.71
CA LEU A 536 -4.61 -18.44 15.80
C LEU A 536 -3.20 -18.55 15.20
N LEU A 537 -2.54 -17.41 14.97
CA LEU A 537 -1.13 -17.33 14.55
C LEU A 537 -0.20 -17.83 15.67
N ASP A 538 -0.48 -17.43 16.90
CA ASP A 538 0.18 -17.91 18.12
C ASP A 538 0.02 -19.42 18.30
N GLU A 539 -1.16 -19.96 18.04
CA GLU A 539 -1.43 -21.41 18.04
C GLU A 539 -0.92 -22.11 16.77
N HIS A 540 -0.27 -21.37 15.86
CA HIS A 540 0.35 -21.83 14.61
C HIS A 540 -0.59 -22.55 13.65
N LEU A 541 -1.87 -22.21 13.74
CA LEU A 541 -2.89 -22.62 12.79
C LEU A 541 -2.97 -21.66 11.59
N LEU A 542 -2.32 -20.50 11.68
CA LEU A 542 -2.12 -19.55 10.60
C LEU A 542 -0.63 -19.29 10.35
N GLN A 543 -0.33 -18.73 9.18
CA GLN A 543 0.98 -18.22 8.79
C GLN A 543 0.85 -16.74 8.43
N GLN A 544 1.88 -15.95 8.72
CA GLN A 544 1.96 -14.55 8.33
C GLN A 544 3.22 -14.35 7.48
N HIS A 545 3.03 -14.16 6.18
CA HIS A 545 4.13 -13.87 5.24
C HIS A 545 4.41 -12.37 5.12
N THR A 546 3.35 -11.57 5.30
CA THR A 546 3.38 -10.11 5.28
C THR A 546 2.63 -9.62 6.52
N PRO A 547 3.13 -8.62 7.25
CA PRO A 547 2.42 -8.06 8.41
C PRO A 547 0.96 -7.73 8.08
N GLY A 548 0.03 -8.21 8.91
CA GLY A 548 -1.41 -7.98 8.73
C GLY A 548 -2.10 -8.88 7.69
N ARG A 549 -1.39 -9.83 7.05
CA ARG A 549 -1.98 -10.82 6.14
C ARG A 549 -1.74 -12.25 6.64
N TYR A 550 -2.82 -12.99 6.81
CA TYR A 550 -2.82 -14.31 7.42
C TYR A 550 -3.24 -15.38 6.41
N GLY A 551 -2.48 -16.46 6.29
CA GLY A 551 -2.76 -17.58 5.40
C GLY A 551 -2.97 -18.88 6.16
N LEU A 552 -3.86 -19.72 5.64
CA LEU A 552 -3.96 -21.13 6.01
C LEU A 552 -3.03 -21.93 5.10
N HIS A 553 -2.16 -22.75 5.68
CA HIS A 553 -1.42 -23.75 4.91
C HIS A 553 -2.41 -24.75 4.26
N ASP A 554 -2.16 -25.25 3.05
CA ASP A 554 -3.06 -26.10 2.25
C ASP A 554 -3.77 -27.20 3.06
N LEU A 555 -3.00 -27.96 3.84
CA LEU A 555 -3.54 -29.03 4.71
C LEU A 555 -4.47 -28.51 5.82
N LEU A 556 -4.18 -27.35 6.40
CA LEU A 556 -5.02 -26.68 7.39
C LEU A 556 -6.24 -26.02 6.75
N ARG A 557 -6.12 -25.51 5.51
CA ARG A 557 -7.25 -25.03 4.71
C ARG A 557 -8.22 -26.17 4.41
N ALA A 558 -7.73 -27.30 3.91
CA ALA A 558 -8.56 -28.49 3.68
C ALA A 558 -9.23 -28.99 4.97
N TYR A 559 -8.50 -28.98 6.09
CA TYR A 559 -9.07 -29.31 7.40
C TYR A 559 -10.12 -28.28 7.86
N ALA A 560 -9.90 -26.98 7.69
CA ALA A 560 -10.87 -25.94 8.01
C ALA A 560 -12.17 -26.09 7.18
N VAL A 561 -12.04 -26.40 5.88
CA VAL A 561 -13.17 -26.73 4.99
C VAL A 561 -13.94 -27.94 5.50
N GLU A 562 -13.26 -29.02 5.90
CA GLU A 562 -13.93 -30.18 6.50
C GLU A 562 -14.69 -29.80 7.78
N GLN A 563 -14.05 -29.03 8.67
CA GLN A 563 -14.66 -28.63 9.94
C GLN A 563 -15.85 -27.70 9.76
N VAL A 564 -15.80 -26.74 8.83
CA VAL A 564 -16.94 -25.84 8.56
C VAL A 564 -18.10 -26.61 7.93
N MET A 565 -17.81 -27.59 7.07
CA MET A 565 -18.84 -28.44 6.48
C MET A 565 -19.54 -29.33 7.51
N ALA A 566 -18.81 -29.79 8.53
CA ALA A 566 -19.33 -30.65 9.59
C ALA A 566 -20.08 -29.88 10.69
N ALA A 567 -19.59 -28.71 11.08
CA ALA A 567 -20.08 -27.98 12.26
C ALA A 567 -21.06 -26.84 11.96
N GLU A 568 -20.91 -26.15 10.82
CA GLU A 568 -21.78 -25.01 10.47
C GLU A 568 -22.93 -25.46 9.54
N PRO A 569 -24.19 -25.13 9.88
CA PRO A 569 -25.33 -25.47 9.03
C PRO A 569 -25.29 -24.68 7.71
N PRO A 570 -25.86 -25.21 6.60
CA PRO A 570 -25.79 -24.55 5.29
C PRO A 570 -26.18 -23.07 5.29
N PRO A 571 -27.28 -22.62 5.96
CA PRO A 571 -27.64 -21.20 5.98
C PRO A 571 -26.59 -20.29 6.63
N ALA A 572 -25.84 -20.79 7.62
CA ALA A 572 -24.78 -20.02 8.28
C ALA A 572 -23.55 -19.89 7.38
N ARG A 573 -23.22 -20.95 6.62
CA ARG A 573 -22.13 -20.93 5.63
C ARG A 573 -22.44 -19.97 4.49
N ASP A 574 -23.67 -20.03 3.96
CA ASP A 574 -24.11 -19.14 2.88
C ASP A 574 -24.10 -17.68 3.33
N LEU A 575 -24.49 -17.40 4.58
CA LEU A 575 -24.42 -16.06 5.14
C LEU A 575 -22.98 -15.56 5.29
N ALA A 576 -22.07 -16.39 5.78
CA ALA A 576 -20.65 -16.04 5.89
C ALA A 576 -20.05 -15.71 4.51
N ARG A 577 -20.29 -16.56 3.51
CA ARG A 577 -19.87 -16.31 2.12
C ARG A 577 -20.44 -15.01 1.56
N ARG A 578 -21.75 -14.78 1.73
CA ARG A 578 -22.38 -13.52 1.29
C ARG A 578 -21.71 -12.29 1.89
N ARG A 579 -21.39 -12.31 3.19
CA ARG A 579 -20.77 -11.15 3.85
C ARG A 579 -19.36 -10.84 3.34
N VAL A 580 -18.52 -11.84 3.13
CA VAL A 580 -17.18 -11.60 2.56
C VAL A 580 -17.27 -11.14 1.10
N GLN A 581 -18.23 -11.66 0.34
CA GLN A 581 -18.48 -11.23 -1.04
C GLN A 581 -19.00 -9.78 -1.10
N ASP A 582 -19.95 -9.41 -0.25
CA ASP A 582 -20.41 -8.03 -0.10
C ASP A 582 -19.25 -7.11 0.31
N TRP A 583 -18.36 -7.55 1.21
CA TRP A 583 -17.18 -6.78 1.60
C TRP A 583 -16.26 -6.51 0.41
N TYR A 584 -15.98 -7.51 -0.43
CA TYR A 584 -15.19 -7.33 -1.64
C TYR A 584 -15.87 -6.40 -2.65
N VAL A 585 -17.17 -6.59 -2.92
CA VAL A 585 -17.94 -5.72 -3.84
C VAL A 585 -17.88 -4.26 -3.40
N HIS A 586 -18.19 -3.99 -2.13
CA HIS A 586 -18.27 -2.63 -1.61
C HIS A 586 -16.90 -1.98 -1.43
N THR A 587 -15.89 -2.74 -1.02
CA THR A 587 -14.52 -2.20 -0.92
C THR A 587 -13.95 -1.92 -2.30
N ALA A 588 -14.15 -2.81 -3.28
CA ALA A 588 -13.76 -2.57 -4.67
C ALA A 588 -14.53 -1.39 -5.29
N TRP A 589 -15.79 -1.18 -4.90
CA TRP A 589 -16.55 0.00 -5.31
C TRP A 589 -15.96 1.28 -4.74
N HIS A 590 -15.63 1.32 -3.44
CA HIS A 590 -14.95 2.48 -2.84
C HIS A 590 -13.60 2.76 -3.49
N ALA A 591 -12.86 1.72 -3.88
CA ALA A 591 -11.63 1.87 -4.65
C ALA A 591 -11.92 2.48 -6.04
N GLY A 592 -12.90 1.92 -6.77
CA GLY A 592 -13.35 2.42 -8.08
C GLY A 592 -13.74 3.90 -8.05
N GLN A 593 -14.44 4.36 -7.02
CA GLN A 593 -14.81 5.77 -6.83
C GLN A 593 -13.59 6.69 -6.68
N GLN A 594 -12.47 6.20 -6.13
CA GLN A 594 -11.21 6.97 -6.06
C GLN A 594 -10.42 6.91 -7.37
N LEU A 595 -10.51 5.80 -8.11
CA LEU A 595 -9.83 5.62 -9.38
C LEU A 595 -10.49 6.40 -10.52
N ASN A 596 -11.82 6.48 -10.51
CA ASN A 596 -12.63 7.16 -11.52
C ASN A 596 -13.87 7.84 -10.90
N PRO A 597 -13.72 9.03 -10.29
CA PRO A 597 -14.81 9.71 -9.57
C PRO A 597 -16.01 10.12 -10.44
N VAL A 598 -15.81 10.21 -11.77
CA VAL A 598 -16.86 10.63 -12.72
C VAL A 598 -17.78 9.47 -13.06
N ARG A 599 -17.32 8.23 -12.94
CA ARG A 599 -18.11 7.05 -13.25
C ARG A 599 -19.18 6.83 -12.17
N LYS A 600 -20.44 6.80 -12.61
CA LYS A 600 -21.57 6.44 -11.75
C LYS A 600 -21.81 4.94 -11.83
N LEU A 601 -21.34 4.20 -10.83
CA LEU A 601 -21.64 2.79 -10.66
C LEU A 601 -22.60 2.59 -9.49
N GLU A 602 -23.77 2.05 -9.79
CA GLU A 602 -24.76 1.66 -8.78
C GLU A 602 -24.53 0.20 -8.38
N ILE A 603 -24.39 -0.03 -7.08
CA ILE A 603 -24.31 -1.36 -6.46
C ILE A 603 -25.40 -1.49 -5.39
N GLY A 604 -25.76 -2.72 -5.04
CA GLY A 604 -26.74 -3.00 -3.98
C GLY A 604 -26.28 -2.51 -2.59
N THR A 605 -27.13 -2.71 -1.58
CA THR A 605 -26.80 -2.38 -0.17
C THR A 605 -26.10 -3.56 0.49
N ALA A 606 -24.98 -3.31 1.18
CA ALA A 606 -24.29 -4.32 1.97
C ALA A 606 -25.12 -4.79 3.18
N ASP A 607 -24.87 -6.02 3.65
CA ASP A 607 -25.26 -6.44 5.00
C ASP A 607 -24.74 -5.43 6.05
N PRO A 608 -25.58 -4.95 7.00
CA PRO A 608 -25.15 -4.01 8.05
C PRO A 608 -23.98 -4.48 8.93
N ALA A 609 -23.73 -5.79 8.99
CA ALA A 609 -22.59 -6.38 9.69
C ALA A 609 -21.27 -6.29 8.88
N VAL A 610 -21.32 -5.86 7.62
CA VAL A 610 -20.16 -5.66 6.76
C VAL A 610 -19.70 -4.21 6.87
N HIS A 611 -18.40 -4.03 7.12
CA HIS A 611 -17.74 -2.73 7.19
C HIS A 611 -16.73 -2.62 6.05
N PRO A 612 -17.13 -2.10 4.86
CA PRO A 612 -16.24 -1.94 3.72
C PRO A 612 -15.12 -0.93 4.01
N ARG A 613 -13.95 -1.16 3.44
CA ARG A 613 -12.83 -0.23 3.58
C ARG A 613 -13.03 1.00 2.69
N THR A 614 -12.63 2.15 3.22
CA THR A 614 -12.56 3.42 2.48
C THR A 614 -11.10 3.82 2.30
N PHE A 615 -10.84 4.70 1.32
CA PHE A 615 -9.48 5.06 0.93
C PHE A 615 -9.28 6.57 1.00
N ALA A 616 -8.12 6.99 1.51
CA ALA A 616 -7.77 8.40 1.63
C ALA A 616 -7.54 9.11 0.28
N GLY A 617 -7.31 8.34 -0.79
CA GLY A 617 -7.12 8.86 -2.14
C GLY A 617 -6.81 7.76 -3.15
N ARG A 618 -6.61 8.19 -4.41
CA ARG A 618 -6.36 7.32 -5.58
C ARG A 618 -5.22 6.32 -5.37
N ASP A 619 -4.08 6.76 -4.85
CA ASP A 619 -2.89 5.91 -4.70
C ASP A 619 -3.10 4.80 -3.66
N ALA A 620 -3.81 5.09 -2.57
CA ALA A 620 -4.13 4.11 -1.53
C ALA A 620 -5.12 3.04 -2.04
N ALA A 621 -6.13 3.47 -2.82
CA ALA A 621 -7.07 2.56 -3.47
C ALA A 621 -6.35 1.65 -4.48
N LEU A 622 -5.46 2.23 -5.29
CA LEU A 622 -4.72 1.47 -6.30
C LEU A 622 -3.78 0.44 -5.67
N LEU A 623 -3.05 0.82 -4.62
CA LEU A 623 -2.17 -0.08 -3.88
C LEU A 623 -2.95 -1.25 -3.25
N TRP A 624 -4.13 -0.99 -2.72
CA TRP A 624 -4.99 -2.03 -2.17
C TRP A 624 -5.45 -3.00 -3.28
N CYS A 625 -5.92 -2.50 -4.43
CA CYS A 625 -6.30 -3.36 -5.55
C CYS A 625 -5.13 -4.22 -6.05
N ASP A 626 -3.91 -3.66 -6.09
CA ASP A 626 -2.71 -4.42 -6.45
C ASP A 626 -2.42 -5.55 -5.46
N THR A 627 -2.54 -5.25 -4.17
CA THR A 627 -2.24 -6.19 -3.08
C THR A 627 -3.28 -7.30 -3.00
N GLU A 628 -4.56 -6.95 -3.21
CA GLU A 628 -5.69 -7.88 -3.16
C GLU A 628 -6.00 -8.54 -4.52
N ARG A 629 -5.20 -8.29 -5.58
CA ARG A 629 -5.55 -8.70 -6.95
C ARG A 629 -5.95 -10.16 -7.07
N ALA A 630 -5.16 -11.08 -6.48
CA ALA A 630 -5.45 -12.51 -6.50
C ALA A 630 -6.77 -12.82 -5.77
N ASN A 631 -6.95 -12.27 -4.57
CA ASN A 631 -8.17 -12.42 -3.78
C ASN A 631 -9.41 -11.86 -4.50
N LEU A 632 -9.29 -10.75 -5.23
CA LEU A 632 -10.37 -10.13 -6.00
C LEU A 632 -10.80 -11.01 -7.18
N VAL A 633 -9.85 -11.62 -7.89
CA VAL A 633 -10.13 -12.59 -8.97
C VAL A 633 -10.79 -13.84 -8.40
N ALA A 634 -10.23 -14.39 -7.31
CA ALA A 634 -10.78 -15.56 -6.63
C ALA A 634 -12.21 -15.29 -6.10
N ALA A 635 -12.48 -14.09 -5.56
CA ALA A 635 -13.80 -13.71 -5.08
C ALA A 635 -14.86 -13.71 -6.20
N VAL A 636 -14.54 -13.24 -7.41
CA VAL A 636 -15.46 -13.31 -8.57
C VAL A 636 -15.80 -14.77 -8.91
N ARG A 637 -14.79 -15.65 -8.94
CA ARG A 637 -14.99 -17.08 -9.24
C ARG A 637 -15.79 -17.79 -8.15
N ASP A 638 -15.45 -17.56 -6.88
CA ASP A 638 -16.15 -18.13 -5.72
C ASP A 638 -17.62 -17.73 -5.68
N ALA A 639 -17.93 -16.47 -6.04
CA ALA A 639 -19.31 -16.00 -6.14
C ALA A 639 -20.11 -16.74 -7.23
N ALA A 640 -19.49 -17.00 -8.39
CA ALA A 640 -20.13 -17.78 -9.45
C ALA A 640 -20.37 -19.24 -9.04
N GLU A 641 -19.37 -19.89 -8.43
CA GLU A 641 -19.45 -21.29 -8.00
C GLU A 641 -20.52 -21.52 -6.93
N HIS A 642 -20.69 -20.58 -6.01
CA HIS A 642 -21.60 -20.70 -4.87
C HIS A 642 -22.96 -20.04 -5.08
N GLY A 643 -23.32 -19.73 -6.33
CA GLY A 643 -24.66 -19.22 -6.67
C GLY A 643 -24.95 -17.81 -6.14
N LEU A 644 -23.95 -16.93 -6.15
CA LEU A 644 -24.03 -15.50 -5.82
C LEU A 644 -23.84 -14.63 -7.07
N PRO A 645 -24.74 -14.72 -8.07
CA PRO A 645 -24.54 -14.08 -9.37
C PRO A 645 -24.49 -12.55 -9.28
N GLU A 646 -25.28 -11.94 -8.40
CA GLU A 646 -25.28 -10.48 -8.21
C GLU A 646 -23.92 -9.96 -7.71
N GLN A 647 -23.36 -10.61 -6.69
CA GLN A 647 -22.02 -10.29 -6.19
C GLN A 647 -20.95 -10.54 -7.27
N CYS A 648 -21.07 -11.65 -8.01
CA CYS A 648 -20.14 -12.00 -9.08
C CYS A 648 -20.01 -10.90 -10.13
N TRP A 649 -21.14 -10.46 -10.74
CA TRP A 649 -21.07 -9.42 -11.76
C TRP A 649 -20.88 -8.02 -11.18
N SER A 650 -21.30 -7.75 -9.94
CA SER A 650 -21.06 -6.45 -9.29
C SER A 650 -19.58 -6.23 -9.02
N LEU A 651 -18.89 -7.26 -8.50
CA LEU A 651 -17.46 -7.21 -8.25
C LEU A 651 -16.69 -7.02 -9.57
N ALA A 652 -17.01 -7.79 -10.60
CA ALA A 652 -16.41 -7.61 -11.92
C ALA A 652 -16.58 -6.17 -12.46
N GLN A 653 -17.77 -5.56 -12.30
CA GLN A 653 -18.01 -4.16 -12.70
C GLN A 653 -17.13 -3.15 -11.95
N CYS A 654 -16.89 -3.37 -10.65
CA CYS A 654 -16.03 -2.53 -9.83
C CYS A 654 -14.56 -2.63 -10.25
N LEU A 655 -14.11 -3.81 -10.69
CA LEU A 655 -12.71 -4.08 -11.05
C LEU A 655 -12.30 -3.53 -12.42
N TRP A 656 -13.26 -3.15 -13.28
CA TRP A 656 -12.99 -2.68 -14.63
C TRP A 656 -11.96 -1.51 -14.67
N ASP A 657 -12.17 -0.44 -13.90
CA ASP A 657 -11.26 0.73 -13.94
C ASP A 657 -9.84 0.35 -13.50
N PHE A 658 -9.73 -0.49 -12.47
CA PHE A 658 -8.45 -1.00 -11.99
C PHE A 658 -7.71 -1.81 -13.05
N PHE A 659 -8.38 -2.80 -13.65
CA PHE A 659 -7.77 -3.64 -14.68
C PHE A 659 -7.39 -2.84 -15.93
N ASN A 660 -8.20 -1.85 -16.31
CA ASN A 660 -7.88 -0.97 -17.42
C ASN A 660 -6.66 -0.09 -17.14
N LEU A 661 -6.56 0.48 -15.94
CA LEU A 661 -5.43 1.32 -15.53
C LEU A 661 -4.12 0.53 -15.47
N ARG A 662 -4.16 -0.68 -14.90
CA ARG A 662 -2.98 -1.55 -14.72
C ARG A 662 -2.71 -2.49 -15.88
N LYS A 663 -3.60 -2.52 -16.87
CA LYS A 663 -3.48 -3.33 -18.08
C LYS A 663 -3.44 -4.84 -17.76
N HIS A 664 -4.21 -5.25 -16.74
CA HIS A 664 -4.39 -6.66 -16.35
C HIS A 664 -5.45 -7.32 -17.24
N TRP A 665 -5.14 -7.44 -18.53
CA TRP A 665 -6.10 -7.87 -19.55
C TRP A 665 -6.60 -9.30 -19.37
N ALA A 666 -5.72 -10.22 -18.93
CA ALA A 666 -6.07 -11.60 -18.69
C ALA A 666 -7.11 -11.73 -17.56
N ASP A 667 -6.82 -11.14 -16.39
CA ASP A 667 -7.73 -11.11 -15.24
C ASP A 667 -9.07 -10.45 -15.60
N TRP A 668 -9.04 -9.35 -16.37
CA TRP A 668 -10.25 -8.71 -16.87
C TRP A 668 -11.10 -9.70 -17.67
N ILE A 669 -10.56 -10.26 -18.75
CA ILE A 669 -11.31 -11.12 -19.66
C ILE A 669 -11.86 -12.34 -18.92
N ASP A 670 -11.06 -12.95 -18.05
CA ASP A 670 -11.48 -14.11 -17.25
C ASP A 670 -12.63 -13.77 -16.31
N THR A 671 -12.44 -12.80 -15.41
CA THR A 671 -13.46 -12.41 -14.41
C THR A 671 -14.76 -11.95 -15.06
N HIS A 672 -14.67 -11.24 -16.19
CA HIS A 672 -15.85 -10.75 -16.91
C HIS A 672 -16.55 -11.86 -17.71
N GLY A 673 -15.81 -12.86 -18.18
CA GLY A 673 -16.40 -14.08 -18.75
C GLY A 673 -17.21 -14.86 -17.72
N VAL A 674 -16.62 -15.09 -16.54
CA VAL A 674 -17.30 -15.75 -15.41
C VAL A 674 -18.55 -14.98 -14.99
N ALA A 675 -18.44 -13.65 -14.85
CA ALA A 675 -19.58 -12.80 -14.50
C ALA A 675 -20.68 -12.76 -15.58
N LEU A 676 -20.31 -12.84 -16.86
CA LEU A 676 -21.25 -12.94 -17.97
C LEU A 676 -22.07 -14.25 -17.89
N ASP A 677 -21.40 -15.37 -17.63
CA ASP A 677 -22.07 -16.66 -17.48
C ASP A 677 -22.97 -16.69 -16.24
N ALA A 678 -22.52 -16.09 -15.13
CA ALA A 678 -23.34 -15.92 -13.94
C ALA A 678 -24.62 -15.09 -14.23
N ALA A 679 -24.50 -13.97 -14.93
CA ALA A 679 -25.66 -13.14 -15.31
C ALA A 679 -26.64 -13.89 -16.23
N ARG A 680 -26.12 -14.68 -17.18
CA ARG A 680 -26.94 -15.54 -18.05
C ARG A 680 -27.67 -16.63 -17.29
N SER A 681 -27.03 -17.24 -16.29
CA SER A 681 -27.62 -18.33 -15.51
C SER A 681 -28.91 -17.95 -14.77
N VAL A 682 -29.04 -16.68 -14.36
CA VAL A 682 -30.24 -16.14 -13.70
C VAL A 682 -31.15 -15.35 -14.62
N GLY A 683 -30.79 -15.22 -15.91
CA GLY A 683 -31.57 -14.48 -16.90
C GLY A 683 -31.59 -12.96 -16.69
N ASP A 684 -30.61 -12.39 -15.98
CA ASP A 684 -30.50 -10.93 -15.83
C ASP A 684 -29.92 -10.33 -17.10
N ARG A 685 -30.82 -9.90 -17.99
CA ARG A 685 -30.46 -9.29 -19.28
C ARG A 685 -29.70 -7.98 -19.11
N SER A 686 -29.98 -7.20 -18.06
CA SER A 686 -29.27 -5.92 -17.84
C SER A 686 -27.82 -6.16 -17.41
N ALA A 687 -27.59 -7.11 -16.49
CA ALA A 687 -26.25 -7.52 -16.10
C ALA A 687 -25.49 -8.17 -17.27
N GLU A 688 -26.13 -9.04 -18.05
CA GLU A 688 -25.54 -9.66 -19.25
C GLU A 688 -25.04 -8.62 -20.24
N GLY A 689 -25.88 -7.63 -20.58
CA GLY A 689 -25.51 -6.54 -21.48
C GLY A 689 -24.34 -5.71 -20.96
N ARG A 690 -24.29 -5.44 -19.64
CA ARG A 690 -23.17 -4.70 -19.00
C ARG A 690 -21.86 -5.48 -19.07
N MET A 691 -21.89 -6.79 -18.80
CA MET A 691 -20.72 -7.66 -18.88
C MET A 691 -20.17 -7.78 -20.30
N LEU A 692 -21.06 -7.87 -21.30
CA LEU A 692 -20.66 -7.87 -22.70
C LEU A 692 -19.97 -6.55 -23.13
N ILE A 693 -20.43 -5.39 -22.63
CA ILE A 693 -19.75 -4.11 -22.91
C ILE A 693 -18.32 -4.15 -22.36
N THR A 694 -18.16 -4.44 -21.07
CA THR A 694 -16.84 -4.37 -20.43
C THR A 694 -15.91 -5.46 -20.94
N LEU A 695 -16.40 -6.67 -21.20
CA LEU A 695 -15.62 -7.72 -21.86
C LEU A 695 -15.18 -7.30 -23.27
N GLY A 696 -16.09 -6.70 -24.06
CA GLY A 696 -15.78 -6.18 -25.38
C GLY A 696 -14.69 -5.11 -25.37
N ILE A 697 -14.64 -4.27 -24.33
CA ILE A 697 -13.57 -3.27 -24.17
C ILE A 697 -12.24 -4.00 -23.93
N GLY A 698 -12.19 -4.94 -22.98
CA GLY A 698 -10.97 -5.72 -22.70
C GLY A 698 -10.44 -6.45 -23.94
N LEU A 699 -11.31 -7.09 -24.73
CA LEU A 699 -10.96 -7.77 -25.97
C LEU A 699 -10.40 -6.81 -27.04
N ARG A 700 -10.96 -5.60 -27.16
CA ARG A 700 -10.47 -4.58 -28.10
C ARG A 700 -9.06 -4.13 -27.76
N GLU A 701 -8.76 -3.96 -26.47
CA GLU A 701 -7.44 -3.51 -26.01
C GLU A 701 -6.32 -4.53 -26.32
N ILE A 702 -6.66 -5.82 -26.39
CA ILE A 702 -5.74 -6.88 -26.86
C ILE A 702 -5.95 -7.24 -28.34
N ARG A 703 -6.50 -6.31 -29.13
CA ARG A 703 -6.65 -6.40 -30.60
C ARG A 703 -7.52 -7.56 -31.12
N ARG A 704 -8.31 -8.21 -30.25
CA ARG A 704 -9.32 -9.23 -30.62
C ARG A 704 -10.62 -8.56 -31.09
N HIS A 705 -10.52 -7.77 -32.16
CA HIS A 705 -11.59 -6.88 -32.62
C HIS A 705 -12.88 -7.61 -33.03
N ASP A 706 -12.78 -8.79 -33.65
CA ASP A 706 -13.96 -9.56 -34.06
C ASP A 706 -14.81 -10.01 -32.87
N GLU A 707 -14.16 -10.49 -31.81
CA GLU A 707 -14.84 -10.94 -30.60
C GLU A 707 -15.41 -9.75 -29.80
N ALA A 708 -14.69 -8.62 -29.80
CA ALA A 708 -15.21 -7.37 -29.22
C ALA A 708 -16.48 -6.90 -29.96
N ILE A 709 -16.49 -6.92 -31.29
CA ILE A 709 -17.65 -6.56 -32.12
C ILE A 709 -18.83 -7.46 -31.81
N GLU A 710 -18.62 -8.77 -31.66
CA GLU A 710 -19.68 -9.71 -31.31
C GLU A 710 -20.26 -9.41 -29.93
N CYS A 711 -19.41 -9.15 -28.93
CA CYS A 711 -19.85 -8.75 -27.59
C CYS A 711 -20.73 -7.49 -27.64
N TYR A 712 -20.31 -6.45 -28.35
CA TYR A 712 -21.07 -5.21 -28.48
C TYR A 712 -22.39 -5.41 -29.23
N ARG A 713 -22.43 -6.25 -30.28
CA ARG A 713 -23.66 -6.56 -31.00
C ARG A 713 -24.68 -7.28 -30.11
N GLN A 714 -24.24 -8.25 -29.32
CA GLN A 714 -25.09 -8.94 -28.35
C GLN A 714 -25.60 -7.96 -27.28
N ALA A 715 -24.73 -7.11 -26.72
CA ALA A 715 -25.12 -6.08 -25.77
C ALA A 715 -26.15 -5.10 -26.36
N LEU A 716 -25.94 -4.65 -27.61
CA LEU A 716 -26.87 -3.75 -28.28
C LEU A 716 -28.24 -4.39 -28.49
N ALA A 717 -28.29 -5.67 -28.89
CA ALA A 717 -29.53 -6.42 -29.05
C ALA A 717 -30.28 -6.55 -27.71
N ILE A 718 -29.55 -6.81 -26.62
CA ILE A 718 -30.08 -6.86 -25.26
C ILE A 718 -30.70 -5.52 -24.86
N PHE A 719 -29.94 -4.43 -24.94
CA PHE A 719 -30.42 -3.11 -24.51
C PHE A 719 -31.55 -2.57 -25.38
N ARG A 720 -31.62 -2.98 -26.65
CA ARG A 720 -32.79 -2.75 -27.51
C ARG A 720 -34.01 -3.52 -27.03
N ALA A 721 -33.86 -4.80 -26.71
CA ALA A 721 -34.96 -5.65 -26.26
C ALA A 721 -35.58 -5.18 -24.93
N ILE A 722 -34.76 -4.70 -24.00
CA ILE A 722 -35.24 -4.18 -22.71
C ILE A 722 -35.59 -2.68 -22.73
N GLY A 723 -35.41 -2.00 -23.87
CA GLY A 723 -35.76 -0.58 -24.03
C GLY A 723 -34.81 0.42 -23.36
N ASP A 724 -33.63 0.00 -22.91
CA ASP A 724 -32.66 0.87 -22.25
C ASP A 724 -31.85 1.68 -23.29
N ARG A 725 -32.37 2.84 -23.67
CA ARG A 725 -31.71 3.76 -24.60
C ARG A 725 -30.38 4.30 -24.06
N SER A 726 -30.29 4.52 -22.75
CA SER A 726 -29.10 5.09 -22.10
C SER A 726 -27.88 4.19 -22.26
N ARG A 727 -28.08 2.86 -22.23
CA ARG A 727 -27.02 1.87 -22.44
C ARG A 727 -26.73 1.56 -23.90
N GLN A 728 -27.67 1.79 -24.82
CA GLN A 728 -27.43 1.61 -26.27
C GLN A 728 -26.38 2.61 -26.80
N GLN A 729 -26.39 3.84 -26.31
CA GLN A 729 -25.46 4.90 -26.73
C GLN A 729 -23.98 4.51 -26.58
N PRO A 730 -23.46 4.17 -25.37
CA PRO A 730 -22.04 3.83 -25.22
C PRO A 730 -21.66 2.53 -25.95
N VAL A 731 -22.61 1.59 -26.13
CA VAL A 731 -22.37 0.36 -26.93
C VAL A 731 -22.12 0.71 -28.39
N LEU A 732 -22.95 1.58 -28.98
CA LEU A 732 -22.80 2.02 -30.37
C LEU A 732 -21.49 2.77 -30.58
N ASN A 733 -21.10 3.65 -29.65
CA ASN A 733 -19.80 4.32 -29.71
C ASN A 733 -18.64 3.31 -29.70
N ASN A 734 -18.64 2.34 -28.78
CA ASN A 734 -17.59 1.33 -28.70
C ASN A 734 -17.54 0.41 -29.94
N LEU A 735 -18.71 0.08 -30.50
CA LEU A 735 -18.82 -0.66 -31.76
C LEU A 735 -18.24 0.13 -32.94
N GLY A 736 -18.50 1.44 -33.00
CA GLY A 736 -17.91 2.33 -34.00
C GLY A 736 -16.38 2.38 -33.91
N ILE A 737 -15.83 2.45 -32.71
CA ILE A 737 -14.37 2.41 -32.48
C ILE A 737 -13.79 1.08 -32.96
N ALA A 738 -14.45 -0.05 -32.67
CA ALA A 738 -13.99 -1.36 -33.09
C ALA A 738 -14.04 -1.54 -34.62
N TYR A 739 -15.07 -1.04 -35.30
CA TYR A 739 -15.13 -1.05 -36.76
C TYR A 739 -14.05 -0.16 -37.39
N MET A 740 -13.75 0.98 -36.79
CA MET A 740 -12.64 1.83 -37.23
C MET A 740 -11.30 1.12 -37.16
N ALA A 741 -11.04 0.38 -36.08
CA ALA A 741 -9.81 -0.40 -35.95
C ALA A 741 -9.68 -1.51 -37.02
N GLN A 742 -10.79 -1.94 -37.64
CA GLN A 742 -10.82 -2.88 -38.76
C GLN A 742 -10.86 -2.21 -40.15
N GLY A 743 -10.81 -0.88 -40.24
CA GLY A 743 -10.93 -0.14 -41.49
C GLY A 743 -12.35 -0.12 -42.09
N ARG A 744 -13.37 -0.45 -41.29
CA ARG A 744 -14.78 -0.49 -41.71
C ARG A 744 -15.48 0.85 -41.44
N ALA A 745 -15.07 1.89 -42.16
CA ALA A 745 -15.48 3.27 -41.93
C ALA A 745 -17.01 3.47 -42.05
N ASP A 746 -17.69 2.83 -43.01
CA ASP A 746 -19.13 2.97 -43.21
C ASP A 746 -19.95 2.37 -42.04
N ASP A 747 -19.52 1.22 -41.53
CA ASP A 747 -20.15 0.60 -40.35
C ASP A 747 -19.93 1.45 -39.09
N ALA A 748 -18.74 2.05 -38.96
CA ALA A 748 -18.44 2.96 -37.85
C ALA A 748 -19.29 4.23 -37.91
N LEU A 749 -19.42 4.83 -39.10
CA LEU A 749 -20.26 6.01 -39.33
C LEU A 749 -21.70 5.75 -38.90
N ALA A 750 -22.29 4.65 -39.37
CA ALA A 750 -23.66 4.28 -39.00
C ALA A 750 -23.85 4.09 -37.49
N CYS A 751 -22.83 3.57 -36.79
CA CYS A 751 -22.86 3.43 -35.33
C CYS A 751 -22.79 4.78 -34.62
N TYR A 752 -21.88 5.66 -35.04
CA TYR A 752 -21.73 6.98 -34.43
C TYR A 752 -22.95 7.86 -34.67
N GLU A 753 -23.57 7.83 -35.86
CA GLU A 753 -24.79 8.56 -36.16
C GLU A 753 -25.96 8.13 -35.27
N GLN A 754 -26.16 6.81 -35.10
CA GLN A 754 -27.17 6.28 -34.19
C GLN A 754 -26.88 6.68 -32.74
N SER A 755 -25.62 6.61 -32.30
CA SER A 755 -25.23 7.03 -30.96
C SER A 755 -25.49 8.52 -30.74
N ALA A 756 -25.18 9.37 -31.73
CA ALA A 756 -25.34 10.82 -31.62
C ALA A 756 -26.82 11.20 -31.54
N GLN A 757 -27.67 10.51 -32.32
CA GLN A 757 -29.11 10.67 -32.25
C GLN A 757 -29.66 10.29 -30.87
N ILE A 758 -29.17 9.20 -30.26
CA ILE A 758 -29.59 8.83 -28.89
C ILE A 758 -29.10 9.86 -27.87
N SER A 759 -27.86 10.33 -27.95
CA SER A 759 -27.35 11.39 -27.05
C SER A 759 -28.20 12.65 -27.13
N ARG A 760 -28.62 13.05 -28.33
CA ARG A 760 -29.55 14.18 -28.55
C ARG A 760 -30.91 13.95 -27.90
N GLU A 761 -31.49 12.75 -28.07
CA GLU A 761 -32.77 12.37 -27.45
C GLU A 761 -32.70 12.39 -25.90
N LEU A 762 -31.54 12.03 -25.34
CA LEU A 762 -31.29 12.04 -23.89
C LEU A 762 -30.87 13.40 -23.33
N GLY A 763 -30.58 14.40 -24.19
CA GLY A 763 -30.06 15.70 -23.79
C GLY A 763 -28.60 15.68 -23.32
N ASP A 764 -27.82 14.66 -23.68
CA ASP A 764 -26.39 14.56 -23.39
C ASP A 764 -25.55 15.28 -24.46
N ALA A 765 -25.50 16.61 -24.35
CA ALA A 765 -24.80 17.47 -25.29
C ALA A 765 -23.29 17.21 -25.34
N HIS A 766 -22.70 16.78 -24.23
CA HIS A 766 -21.27 16.46 -24.17
C HIS A 766 -20.96 15.25 -25.04
N THR A 767 -21.70 14.15 -24.87
CA THR A 767 -21.49 12.94 -25.66
C THR A 767 -21.88 13.13 -27.12
N GLU A 768 -22.93 13.91 -27.42
CA GLU A 768 -23.27 14.28 -28.80
C GLU A 768 -22.09 15.00 -29.48
N ALA A 769 -21.43 15.94 -28.80
CA ALA A 769 -20.27 16.64 -29.35
C ALA A 769 -19.06 15.73 -29.58
N VAL A 770 -18.81 14.75 -28.70
CA VAL A 770 -17.76 13.73 -28.90
C VAL A 770 -18.03 12.92 -30.17
N LEU A 771 -19.27 12.45 -30.35
CA LEU A 771 -19.65 11.63 -31.49
C LEU A 771 -19.61 12.40 -32.80
N LEU A 772 -20.03 13.67 -32.80
CA LEU A 772 -19.91 14.55 -33.96
C LEU A 772 -18.45 14.80 -34.35
N ASN A 773 -17.53 14.90 -33.38
CA ASN A 773 -16.10 14.96 -33.69
C ASN A 773 -15.61 13.67 -34.36
N ASN A 774 -16.03 12.50 -33.88
CA ASN A 774 -15.66 11.21 -34.48
C ASN A 774 -16.23 11.08 -35.91
N ILE A 775 -17.48 11.47 -36.13
CA ILE A 775 -18.12 11.50 -37.46
C ILE A 775 -17.37 12.47 -38.39
N GLY A 776 -17.02 13.66 -37.89
CA GLY A 776 -16.25 14.65 -38.63
C GLY A 776 -14.90 14.10 -39.08
N LEU A 777 -14.21 13.35 -38.22
CA LEU A 777 -12.95 12.69 -38.56
C LEU A 777 -13.13 11.67 -39.71
N LEU A 778 -14.18 10.84 -39.66
CA LEU A 778 -14.48 9.90 -40.76
C LEU A 778 -14.76 10.61 -42.09
N HIS A 779 -15.42 11.76 -42.04
CA HIS A 779 -15.66 12.55 -43.24
C HIS A 779 -14.36 13.18 -43.76
N SER A 780 -13.50 13.68 -42.87
CA SER A 780 -12.21 14.27 -43.22
C SER A 780 -11.29 13.23 -43.87
N ASP A 781 -11.15 12.05 -43.28
CA ASP A 781 -10.34 10.95 -43.80
C ASP A 781 -10.85 10.45 -45.17
N ALA A 782 -12.16 10.54 -45.41
CA ALA A 782 -12.79 10.23 -46.69
C ALA A 782 -12.74 11.39 -47.72
N GLY A 783 -12.09 12.52 -47.40
CA GLY A 783 -12.00 13.70 -48.26
C GLY A 783 -13.31 14.49 -48.40
N ARG A 784 -14.32 14.21 -47.57
CA ARG A 784 -15.63 14.89 -47.53
C ARG A 784 -15.57 16.10 -46.58
N PHE A 785 -14.72 17.06 -46.90
CA PHE A 785 -14.38 18.19 -46.03
C PHE A 785 -15.58 19.06 -45.63
N ASP A 786 -16.54 19.30 -46.51
CA ASP A 786 -17.74 20.09 -46.17
C ASP A 786 -18.59 19.41 -45.08
N ALA A 787 -18.80 18.09 -45.19
CA ALA A 787 -19.53 17.31 -44.19
C ALA A 787 -18.76 17.22 -42.86
N ALA A 788 -17.43 17.10 -42.92
CA ALA A 788 -16.56 17.15 -41.75
C ALA A 788 -16.72 18.47 -40.99
N LEU A 789 -16.69 19.58 -41.73
CA LEU A 789 -16.82 20.92 -41.16
C LEU A 789 -18.19 21.14 -40.51
N GLU A 790 -19.28 20.67 -41.12
CA GLU A 790 -20.62 20.75 -40.52
C GLU A 790 -20.67 20.05 -39.15
N CYS A 791 -20.11 18.83 -39.08
CA CYS A 791 -20.03 18.07 -37.84
C CYS A 791 -19.15 18.75 -36.78
N TYR A 792 -17.97 19.24 -37.17
CA TYR A 792 -17.07 19.90 -36.23
C TYR A 792 -17.61 21.23 -35.70
N LEU A 793 -18.23 22.05 -36.55
CA LEU A 793 -18.84 23.30 -36.11
C LEU A 793 -20.01 23.04 -35.16
N ARG A 794 -20.83 22.02 -35.44
CA ARG A 794 -21.90 21.63 -34.53
C ARG A 794 -21.38 21.11 -33.18
N SER A 795 -20.31 20.31 -33.19
CA SER A 795 -19.61 19.89 -31.98
C SER A 795 -19.07 21.09 -31.19
N LEU A 796 -18.53 22.10 -31.88
CA LEU A 796 -17.98 23.30 -31.26
C LEU A 796 -19.08 24.13 -30.58
N GLU A 797 -20.25 24.27 -31.21
CA GLU A 797 -21.43 24.93 -30.62
C GLU A 797 -21.88 24.24 -29.33
N LEU A 798 -22.00 22.91 -29.34
CA LEU A 798 -22.43 22.14 -28.17
C LEU A 798 -21.43 22.25 -27.01
N ARG A 799 -20.13 22.36 -27.31
CA ARG A 799 -19.06 22.52 -26.32
C ARG A 799 -18.92 23.93 -25.74
N GLN A 800 -19.61 24.94 -26.27
CA GLN A 800 -19.60 26.29 -25.66
C GLN A 800 -20.20 26.31 -24.25
N GLN A 801 -20.94 25.27 -23.88
CA GLN A 801 -21.64 25.14 -22.59
C GLN A 801 -20.89 24.26 -21.58
N VAL A 802 -19.69 23.74 -21.93
CA VAL A 802 -18.93 22.76 -21.12
C VAL A 802 -17.46 23.19 -20.99
N GLU A 803 -16.92 23.23 -19.76
CA GLU A 803 -15.49 23.48 -19.51
C GLU A 803 -14.66 22.21 -19.79
N ASP A 804 -14.26 22.03 -21.05
CA ASP A 804 -13.29 21.01 -21.49
C ASP A 804 -12.29 21.63 -22.49
N PRO A 805 -11.22 22.29 -22.00
CA PRO A 805 -10.28 23.00 -22.85
C PRO A 805 -9.46 22.07 -23.75
N TYR A 806 -9.17 20.83 -23.31
CA TYR A 806 -8.39 19.87 -24.08
C TYR A 806 -9.15 19.40 -25.33
N SER A 807 -10.36 18.87 -25.18
CA SER A 807 -11.13 18.41 -26.34
C SER A 807 -11.52 19.56 -27.27
N LYS A 808 -11.68 20.77 -26.74
CA LYS A 808 -11.91 21.98 -27.55
C LYS A 808 -10.69 22.32 -28.41
N ALA A 809 -9.48 22.22 -27.88
CA ALA A 809 -8.26 22.47 -28.63
C ALA A 809 -8.10 21.49 -29.81
N ILE A 810 -8.31 20.18 -29.55
CA ILE A 810 -8.31 19.15 -30.61
C ILE A 810 -9.32 19.48 -31.70
N LEU A 811 -10.55 19.82 -31.32
CA LEU A 811 -11.61 20.17 -32.27
C LEU A 811 -11.24 21.39 -33.13
N LEU A 812 -10.67 22.44 -32.52
CA LEU A 812 -10.22 23.63 -33.24
C LEU A 812 -9.08 23.30 -34.22
N ASN A 813 -8.15 22.43 -33.83
CA ASN A 813 -7.08 21.97 -34.72
C ASN A 813 -7.65 21.18 -35.92
N ASN A 814 -8.60 20.28 -35.68
CA ASN A 814 -9.28 19.51 -36.74
C ASN A 814 -10.05 20.43 -37.70
N ILE A 815 -10.77 21.45 -37.19
CA ILE A 815 -11.43 22.46 -38.04
C ILE A 815 -10.40 23.21 -38.90
N GLY A 816 -9.27 23.59 -38.30
CA GLY A 816 -8.17 24.23 -38.99
C GLY A 816 -7.59 23.37 -40.12
N GLU A 817 -7.41 22.08 -39.87
CA GLU A 817 -6.97 21.12 -40.88
C GLU A 817 -7.97 20.99 -42.04
N VAL A 818 -9.26 20.93 -41.75
CA VAL A 818 -10.30 20.87 -42.79
C VAL A 818 -10.30 22.13 -43.65
N TYR A 819 -10.20 23.33 -43.05
CA TYR A 819 -10.08 24.57 -43.82
C TYR A 819 -8.81 24.64 -44.67
N ARG A 820 -7.69 24.07 -44.17
CA ARG A 820 -6.45 23.95 -44.94
C ARG A 820 -6.64 23.08 -46.19
N ASN A 821 -7.32 21.94 -46.05
CA ASN A 821 -7.64 21.06 -47.18
C ASN A 821 -8.65 21.67 -48.17
N LEU A 822 -9.54 22.55 -47.69
CA LEU A 822 -10.43 23.38 -48.53
C LEU A 822 -9.70 24.60 -49.15
N LEU A 823 -8.41 24.78 -48.90
CA LEU A 823 -7.59 25.91 -49.34
C LEU A 823 -8.05 27.29 -48.81
N ASP A 824 -8.86 27.32 -47.75
CA ASP A 824 -9.20 28.53 -46.99
C ASP A 824 -8.17 28.75 -45.88
N PHE A 825 -6.93 29.02 -46.29
CA PHE A 825 -5.80 29.17 -45.37
C PHE A 825 -5.97 30.28 -44.31
N PRO A 826 -6.61 31.44 -44.59
CA PRO A 826 -6.87 32.44 -43.55
C PRO A 826 -7.72 31.89 -42.39
N LYS A 827 -8.77 31.10 -42.67
CA LYS A 827 -9.56 30.46 -41.62
C LYS A 827 -8.76 29.36 -40.94
N ALA A 828 -7.99 28.57 -41.69
CA ALA A 828 -7.13 27.54 -41.11
C ALA A 828 -6.20 28.14 -40.05
N VAL A 829 -5.45 29.19 -40.39
CA VAL A 829 -4.58 29.91 -39.44
C VAL A 829 -5.37 30.37 -38.21
N SER A 830 -6.52 31.01 -38.38
CA SER A 830 -7.32 31.51 -37.26
C SER A 830 -7.77 30.41 -36.28
N TYR A 831 -8.17 29.25 -36.80
CA TYR A 831 -8.61 28.14 -35.95
C TYR A 831 -7.44 27.41 -35.28
N VAL A 832 -6.36 27.14 -36.01
CA VAL A 832 -5.18 26.46 -35.47
C VAL A 832 -4.46 27.32 -34.43
N ASP A 833 -4.38 28.64 -34.62
CA ASP A 833 -3.75 29.56 -33.65
C ASP A 833 -4.49 29.53 -32.29
N ARG A 834 -5.83 29.53 -32.32
CA ARG A 834 -6.66 29.36 -31.11
C ARG A 834 -6.49 27.99 -30.45
N ALA A 835 -6.30 26.93 -31.26
CA ALA A 835 -5.98 25.60 -30.74
C ALA A 835 -4.63 25.61 -30.02
N LEU A 836 -3.60 26.19 -30.65
CA LEU A 836 -2.25 26.33 -30.11
C LEU A 836 -2.22 27.13 -28.80
N GLU A 837 -2.92 28.26 -28.73
CA GLU A 837 -3.08 29.04 -27.49
C GLU A 837 -3.66 28.18 -26.36
N THR A 838 -4.65 27.36 -26.68
CA THR A 838 -5.31 26.48 -25.71
C THR A 838 -4.36 25.35 -25.27
N PHE A 839 -3.68 24.68 -26.20
CA PHE A 839 -2.70 23.63 -25.88
C PHE A 839 -1.53 24.17 -25.04
N ARG A 840 -1.06 25.39 -25.30
CA ARG A 840 -0.06 26.08 -24.47
C ARG A 840 -0.59 26.36 -23.06
N ALA A 841 -1.82 26.85 -22.93
CA ALA A 841 -2.41 27.16 -21.63
C ALA A 841 -2.58 25.93 -20.72
N ILE A 842 -2.87 24.76 -21.31
CA ILE A 842 -3.03 23.50 -20.58
C ILE A 842 -1.74 22.67 -20.46
N GLY A 843 -0.64 23.10 -21.10
CA GLY A 843 0.65 22.43 -21.05
C GLY A 843 0.72 21.12 -21.86
N ASP A 844 -0.13 20.94 -22.86
CA ASP A 844 -0.09 19.78 -23.75
C ASP A 844 0.97 19.97 -24.84
N LEU A 845 2.15 19.37 -24.65
CA LEU A 845 3.28 19.50 -25.57
C LEU A 845 3.03 18.82 -26.92
N TYR A 846 2.32 17.68 -26.92
CA TYR A 846 2.05 16.95 -28.15
C TYR A 846 1.03 17.71 -29.01
N GLY A 847 -0.07 18.18 -28.40
CA GLY A 847 -1.04 19.03 -29.07
C GLY A 847 -0.46 20.36 -29.57
N GLN A 848 0.50 20.94 -28.84
CA GLN A 848 1.28 22.11 -29.31
C GLN A 848 2.07 21.79 -30.58
N ALA A 849 2.80 20.67 -30.60
CA ALA A 849 3.60 20.26 -31.74
C ALA A 849 2.74 19.99 -32.99
N GLU A 850 1.60 19.32 -32.84
CA GLU A 850 0.64 19.09 -33.92
C GLU A 850 0.02 20.40 -34.44
N ALA A 851 -0.42 21.28 -33.55
CA ALA A 851 -0.99 22.56 -33.95
C ALA A 851 0.06 23.44 -34.65
N LEU A 852 1.33 23.42 -34.21
CA LEU A 852 2.42 24.13 -34.87
C LEU A 852 2.71 23.57 -36.28
N ASP A 853 2.69 22.25 -36.48
CA ASP A 853 2.86 21.66 -37.82
C ASP A 853 1.71 22.10 -38.75
N ASN A 854 0.47 22.00 -38.27
CA ASN A 854 -0.72 22.39 -39.04
C ASN A 854 -0.74 23.90 -39.33
N LEU A 855 -0.31 24.74 -38.38
CA LEU A 855 -0.17 26.18 -38.55
C LEU A 855 0.91 26.50 -39.59
N GLY A 856 2.05 25.79 -39.55
CA GLY A 856 3.11 25.95 -40.53
C GLY A 856 2.64 25.60 -41.94
N LEU A 857 1.90 24.51 -42.11
CA LEU A 857 1.29 24.14 -43.39
C LEU A 857 0.26 25.18 -43.88
N ALA A 858 -0.52 25.77 -42.97
CA ALA A 858 -1.48 26.82 -43.33
C ALA A 858 -0.79 28.15 -43.72
N LEU A 859 0.28 28.54 -43.03
CA LEU A 859 1.08 29.73 -43.32
C LEU A 859 1.83 29.60 -44.65
N ASP A 860 2.38 28.42 -44.95
CA ASP A 860 3.03 28.15 -46.24
C ASP A 860 2.01 28.27 -47.40
N GLY A 861 0.79 27.77 -47.20
CA GLY A 861 -0.32 27.94 -48.15
C GLY A 861 -0.73 29.41 -48.38
N LEU A 862 -0.53 30.30 -47.40
CA LEU A 862 -0.68 31.75 -47.55
C LEU A 862 0.51 32.44 -48.24
N GLY A 863 1.61 31.72 -48.46
CA GLY A 863 2.88 32.26 -48.94
C GLY A 863 3.77 32.86 -47.86
N ASP A 864 3.43 32.72 -46.56
CA ASP A 864 4.31 33.12 -45.45
C ASP A 864 5.28 31.99 -45.08
N ARG A 865 6.25 31.77 -45.97
CA ARG A 865 7.28 30.73 -45.81
C ARG A 865 8.08 30.90 -44.51
N ARG A 866 8.37 32.15 -44.11
CA ARG A 866 9.16 32.43 -42.90
C ARG A 866 8.37 32.09 -41.63
N GLY A 867 7.08 32.41 -41.61
CA GLY A 867 6.17 31.98 -40.54
C GLY A 867 6.10 30.46 -40.45
N ALA A 868 5.96 29.79 -41.60
CA ALA A 868 5.92 28.32 -41.67
C ALA A 868 7.19 27.66 -41.13
N GLU A 869 8.37 28.10 -41.55
CA GLU A 869 9.66 27.58 -41.06
C GLU A 869 9.79 27.72 -39.55
N LYS A 870 9.37 28.86 -38.99
CA LYS A 870 9.41 29.08 -37.55
C LYS A 870 8.51 28.09 -36.80
N CYS A 871 7.28 27.88 -37.29
CA CYS A 871 6.36 26.92 -36.70
C CYS A 871 6.88 25.49 -36.79
N TRP A 872 7.44 25.07 -37.93
CA TRP A 872 8.00 23.73 -38.10
C TRP A 872 9.25 23.49 -37.24
N LEU A 873 10.13 24.48 -37.08
CA LEU A 873 11.28 24.36 -36.16
C LEU A 873 10.83 24.16 -34.70
N GLU A 874 9.81 24.90 -34.27
CA GLU A 874 9.25 24.76 -32.91
C GLU A 874 8.55 23.39 -32.75
N SER A 875 7.79 22.94 -33.75
CA SER A 875 7.15 21.62 -33.78
C SER A 875 8.16 20.47 -33.72
N VAL A 876 9.24 20.52 -34.52
CA VAL A 876 10.32 19.52 -34.50
C VAL A 876 10.98 19.45 -33.13
N THR A 877 11.26 20.60 -32.52
CA THR A 877 11.87 20.65 -31.17
C THR A 877 10.99 19.93 -30.16
N LEU A 878 9.68 20.18 -30.17
CA LEU A 878 8.74 19.53 -29.26
C LEU A 878 8.60 18.03 -29.54
N PHE A 879 8.51 17.60 -30.80
CA PHE A 879 8.46 16.17 -31.13
C PHE A 879 9.76 15.43 -30.76
N GLU A 880 10.93 16.07 -30.89
CA GLU A 880 12.21 15.52 -30.44
C GLU A 880 12.27 15.35 -28.92
N GLU A 881 11.81 16.35 -28.16
CA GLU A 881 11.72 16.28 -26.69
C GLU A 881 10.81 15.13 -26.22
N LEU A 882 9.76 14.83 -27.00
CA LEU A 882 8.82 13.74 -26.74
C LEU A 882 9.29 12.38 -27.27
N GLY A 883 10.36 12.32 -28.08
CA GLY A 883 10.83 11.09 -28.71
C GLY A 883 9.92 10.56 -29.82
N GLU A 884 9.12 11.42 -30.44
CA GLU A 884 8.13 11.05 -31.46
C GLU A 884 8.78 10.97 -32.86
N PRO A 885 8.53 9.89 -33.64
CA PRO A 885 9.10 9.73 -34.98
C PRO A 885 8.60 10.79 -35.99
N ARG A 886 7.49 11.49 -35.68
CA ARG A 886 6.98 12.59 -36.50
C ARG A 886 7.94 13.77 -36.60
N ALA A 887 8.91 13.91 -35.71
CA ALA A 887 9.96 14.93 -35.84
C ALA A 887 10.67 14.86 -37.21
N ASP A 888 10.95 13.65 -37.71
CA ASP A 888 11.61 13.46 -39.01
C ASP A 888 10.71 13.87 -40.18
N GLU A 889 9.41 13.60 -40.07
CA GLU A 889 8.41 13.97 -41.07
C GLU A 889 8.30 15.50 -41.20
N VAL A 890 8.16 16.21 -40.08
CA VAL A 890 8.08 17.68 -40.08
C VAL A 890 9.41 18.28 -40.54
N ARG A 891 10.55 17.71 -40.11
CA ARG A 891 11.88 18.18 -40.51
C ARG A 891 12.12 18.07 -42.02
N SER A 892 11.48 17.13 -42.71
CA SER A 892 11.61 17.00 -44.17
C SER A 892 11.07 18.21 -44.97
N ARG A 893 10.32 19.12 -44.32
CA ARG A 893 9.73 20.34 -44.90
C ARG A 893 10.59 21.59 -44.67
N LEU A 894 11.60 21.50 -43.82
CA LEU A 894 12.62 22.54 -43.58
C LEU A 894 13.73 22.42 -44.63
#